data_AF-A0A7X8WJB8-F1
#
_entry.id   AF-A0A7X8WJB8-F1
#
_cell.length_a   1.000
_cell.length_b   1.000
_cell.length_c   1.000
_cell.angle_alpha   90.00
_cell.angle_beta   90.00
_cell.angle_gamma   90.00
#
_symmetry.space_group_name_H-M   'P 1'
#
loop_
_entity.id
_entity.type
_entity.pdbx_description
1 polymer ?
#
loop_
_entity_poly.entity_id
_entity_poly.type
_entity_poly.pdbx_seq_one_letter_code
_entity_poly.pdbx_strand_id
1 'polypeptide(L)'
;AIVSILRNASEFGAVEIYEGYPINFANTDPIAAIFEALFSLNYLEMNKARILSALEDLLGRELSKVDLSVLDLAGDGEKLGRFYVKLAEILADEDFVVKSLDDVLDIMSGAMEFDYMDMVRADYAYALIDALRELVSTSLVEAVIPQAFDILNDILPSDILPLANIDGVGAKGIVEDLFSLLDVLEIAVDLDALDYFDTEDFVFTGKTEQILAVLEILSNLNYLQDRSQAIVEVAFSFLDITVDGSGISLKDELALIMTIVEQALNALERHEFGTLSDVMNFADREFVLDDYVTEENLSAIIAILEALTDSKLVKLAFRPVFDKFVSPMFDGMDQFVQDLANLDDYSDDALFEDLDAIVEVLRQLEVIDAVGIYKGEAIDYANTAVVETILEKVLTLNFIDVKRGVLFDFAKDMLPDIDFSNVDIDAVDFANDANQLAEAYARLVPVLMSDVNPLKTINDFFDFINGELYFYPFKLLTVEYVNYILDALYNLVSTTILKEAIPVAFSFAQNMVPAELGFLFDVDATTKEDAISDLYDLIFLARNVVDAGAIDLYYGIDIEINKPEIFKLIVDTIFDLKTLDLANNGTQLVEALLTLANIDISDVDYDQIDWDNEQAIIDDVIDVLSDILADNNFVMLGDLIDFIRDGEYKNLDFYKESTLQLLVDAVELITESTILKAAAFAVFDQFILPMLGLPSELEDLLSFDGYTIDALIEDFERLSRIARYAIDFGALDIVKGGEINYDQAELVKKIFEELFSLNYLDIKRQAIVDFLETIIGEQGIDLSLFDVDAVDFAGDGLLLGDFYEALLPILTDEDFPLTSIDAIKAFMEDLDYEQFLKDTYAYALVDALKVLVTTSLVKELIPVAFDFARQYVPEEFAFVLDLSVVNEDMVVEDLLQVLDAVQIAIDLGAVKYFNDAPVRLAGIKDQAVELVKKLLTINLVTAHYERLIEEALRMIDLDPIDVNLSKVVWADEVDLIAKVVKEVIDIALNNNNAYLDELLDYIDEVKTDYEIAITEANGLSVANILEILTDSEIVKAVVLPLIDKYVVPMVEGTDFEDLADFSGYT
;
A
#
# COMPACT_ATOMS: atom_id res chain seq x y z
N ALA A 1 35.85 83.78 -68.56
CA ALA A 1 34.99 83.77 -67.36
C ALA A 1 33.94 84.88 -67.40
N ILE A 2 34.19 86.14 -67.00
CA ILE A 2 33.14 87.20 -66.89
C ILE A 2 32.30 87.39 -68.16
N VAL A 3 32.91 87.46 -69.36
CA VAL A 3 32.16 87.56 -70.63
C VAL A 3 31.32 86.31 -70.90
N SER A 4 31.80 85.13 -70.50
CA SER A 4 31.04 83.88 -70.60
C SER A 4 29.85 83.87 -69.65
N ILE A 5 30.02 84.33 -68.40
CA ILE A 5 28.95 84.45 -67.41
C ILE A 5 27.85 85.39 -67.93
N LEU A 6 28.22 86.59 -68.42
CA LEU A 6 27.25 87.55 -68.96
C LEU A 6 26.54 87.04 -70.21
N ARG A 7 27.25 86.31 -71.09
CA ARG A 7 26.64 85.69 -72.28
C ARG A 7 25.65 84.60 -71.88
N ASN A 8 26.07 83.67 -71.05
CA ASN A 8 25.24 82.57 -70.60
C ASN A 8 24.05 83.08 -69.74
N ALA A 9 24.21 84.17 -68.97
CA ALA A 9 23.11 84.79 -68.22
C ALA A 9 22.07 85.44 -69.16
N SER A 10 22.54 86.00 -70.28
CA SER A 10 21.64 86.46 -71.35
C SER A 10 20.95 85.30 -72.05
N GLU A 11 21.63 84.17 -72.28
CA GLU A 11 21.08 82.95 -72.90
C GLU A 11 20.08 82.22 -71.98
N PHE A 12 20.23 82.36 -70.66
CA PHE A 12 19.24 81.91 -69.68
C PHE A 12 17.98 82.79 -69.65
N GLY A 13 18.10 84.07 -70.04
CA GLY A 13 17.01 85.04 -69.98
C GLY A 13 16.99 85.90 -68.71
N ALA A 14 18.12 86.12 -68.03
CA ALA A 14 18.19 86.82 -66.74
C ALA A 14 17.57 88.23 -66.72
N VAL A 15 17.62 88.96 -67.84
CA VAL A 15 16.98 90.29 -67.95
C VAL A 15 15.46 90.17 -68.00
N GLU A 16 14.94 89.17 -68.72
CA GLU A 16 13.51 88.89 -68.83
C GLU A 16 12.96 88.40 -67.48
N ILE A 17 13.69 87.52 -66.79
CA ILE A 17 13.36 87.05 -65.44
C ILE A 17 13.27 88.22 -64.45
N TYR A 18 14.23 89.16 -64.49
CA TYR A 18 14.22 90.35 -63.64
C TYR A 18 13.06 91.31 -63.97
N GLU A 19 12.59 91.33 -65.22
CA GLU A 19 11.41 92.10 -65.64
C GLU A 19 10.08 91.40 -65.31
N GLY A 20 10.11 90.26 -64.60
CA GLY A 20 8.94 89.53 -64.12
C GLY A 20 8.41 88.44 -65.07
N TYR A 21 9.17 88.06 -66.10
CA TYR A 21 8.79 86.91 -66.94
C TYR A 21 9.05 85.57 -66.22
N PRO A 22 8.29 84.50 -66.55
CA PRO A 22 8.51 83.18 -65.99
C PRO A 22 9.94 82.68 -66.24
N ILE A 23 10.50 82.02 -65.23
CA ILE A 23 11.81 81.39 -65.29
C ILE A 23 11.69 80.10 -66.11
N ASN A 24 12.49 79.97 -67.16
CA ASN A 24 12.60 78.72 -67.92
C ASN A 24 13.63 77.80 -67.26
N PHE A 25 13.20 77.08 -66.21
CA PHE A 25 14.08 76.18 -65.46
C PHE A 25 14.67 75.04 -66.32
N ALA A 26 13.99 74.61 -67.40
CA ALA A 26 14.50 73.60 -68.32
C ALA A 26 15.71 74.07 -69.15
N ASN A 27 16.01 75.36 -69.18
CA ASN A 27 17.18 75.92 -69.87
C ASN A 27 18.45 75.84 -68.99
N THR A 28 18.97 74.63 -68.82
CA THR A 28 19.99 74.33 -67.81
C THR A 28 21.44 74.61 -68.27
N ASP A 29 21.74 74.40 -69.57
CA ASP A 29 23.10 74.57 -70.14
C ASP A 29 23.76 75.93 -69.79
N PRO A 30 23.06 77.08 -69.91
CA PRO A 30 23.68 78.36 -69.60
C PRO A 30 23.96 78.53 -68.10
N ILE A 31 23.10 78.02 -67.22
CA ILE A 31 23.28 78.10 -65.76
C ILE A 31 24.43 77.21 -65.30
N ALA A 32 24.51 75.97 -65.78
CA ALA A 32 25.64 75.09 -65.48
C ALA A 32 26.97 75.73 -65.90
N ALA A 33 27.02 76.30 -67.11
CA ALA A 33 28.20 77.01 -67.60
C ALA A 33 28.47 78.34 -66.86
N ILE A 34 27.46 78.97 -66.22
CA ILE A 34 27.66 80.11 -65.31
C ILE A 34 28.35 79.64 -64.03
N PHE A 35 27.88 78.56 -63.40
CA PHE A 35 28.49 78.04 -62.17
C PHE A 35 29.94 77.65 -62.40
N GLU A 36 30.23 76.87 -63.46
CA GLU A 36 31.61 76.48 -63.81
C GLU A 36 32.51 77.71 -64.05
N ALA A 37 32.02 78.68 -64.84
CA ALA A 37 32.80 79.87 -65.18
C ALA A 37 32.97 80.87 -64.02
N LEU A 38 31.97 80.96 -63.13
CA LEU A 38 31.98 81.81 -61.94
C LEU A 38 32.97 81.28 -60.94
N PHE A 39 32.86 80.00 -60.58
CA PHE A 39 33.71 79.39 -59.56
C PHE A 39 35.15 79.12 -60.03
N SER A 40 35.39 79.04 -61.35
CA SER A 40 36.74 79.05 -61.94
C SER A 40 37.42 80.43 -61.95
N LEU A 41 36.76 81.49 -61.46
CA LEU A 41 37.39 82.81 -61.36
C LEU A 41 38.51 82.78 -60.32
N ASN A 42 39.74 83.03 -60.78
CA ASN A 42 40.90 83.21 -59.90
C ASN A 42 40.68 84.30 -58.82
N TYR A 43 39.76 85.25 -59.07
CA TYR A 43 39.35 86.24 -58.06
C TYR A 43 38.67 85.61 -56.85
N LEU A 44 37.77 84.63 -57.04
CA LEU A 44 37.11 83.95 -55.92
C LEU A 44 38.13 83.15 -55.11
N GLU A 45 39.00 82.41 -55.81
CA GLU A 45 40.10 81.64 -55.20
C GLU A 45 41.02 82.50 -54.33
N MET A 46 41.49 83.64 -54.86
CA MET A 46 42.38 84.56 -54.14
C MET A 46 41.70 85.31 -52.98
N ASN A 47 40.36 85.36 -52.94
CA ASN A 47 39.60 86.15 -51.95
C ASN A 47 38.67 85.30 -51.07
N LYS A 48 38.79 83.96 -51.05
CA LYS A 48 37.99 83.04 -50.22
C LYS A 48 37.74 83.55 -48.79
N ALA A 49 38.79 83.95 -48.08
CA ALA A 49 38.69 84.45 -46.70
C ALA A 49 37.96 85.81 -46.59
N ARG A 50 38.10 86.70 -47.58
CA ARG A 50 37.37 87.98 -47.61
C ARG A 50 35.89 87.78 -47.95
N ILE A 51 35.60 86.82 -48.83
CA ILE A 51 34.23 86.47 -49.20
C ILE A 51 33.52 85.85 -47.99
N LEU A 52 34.20 84.95 -47.26
CA LEU A 52 33.67 84.39 -46.01
C LEU A 52 33.37 85.50 -44.99
N SER A 53 34.28 86.44 -44.76
CA SER A 53 34.05 87.58 -43.86
C SER A 53 32.89 88.49 -44.31
N ALA A 54 32.71 88.67 -45.62
CA ALA A 54 31.55 89.40 -46.14
C ALA A 54 30.23 88.62 -45.95
N LEU A 55 30.29 87.28 -46.00
CA LEU A 55 29.15 86.41 -45.69
C LEU A 55 28.83 86.44 -44.19
N GLU A 56 29.83 86.49 -43.31
CA GLU A 56 29.64 86.70 -41.86
C GLU A 56 28.90 88.01 -41.57
N ASP A 57 29.36 89.10 -42.20
CA ASP A 57 28.72 90.43 -42.08
C ASP A 57 27.28 90.42 -42.62
N LEU A 58 27.03 89.68 -43.71
CA LEU A 58 25.71 89.59 -44.35
C LEU A 58 24.73 88.74 -43.55
N LEU A 59 25.18 87.59 -43.06
CA LEU A 59 24.38 86.63 -42.31
C LEU A 59 24.27 87.02 -40.83
N GLY A 60 25.09 87.97 -40.37
CA GLY A 60 25.11 88.44 -38.98
C GLY A 60 25.56 87.36 -37.99
N ARG A 61 26.36 86.39 -38.45
CA ARG A 61 26.78 85.22 -37.67
C ARG A 61 28.25 84.89 -37.95
N GLU A 62 28.94 84.37 -36.95
CA GLU A 62 30.33 83.91 -37.07
C GLU A 62 30.40 82.65 -37.95
N LEU A 63 31.34 82.62 -38.90
CA LEU A 63 31.60 81.49 -39.81
C LEU A 63 33.07 81.02 -39.71
N SER A 64 33.68 81.23 -38.53
CA SER A 64 35.12 81.04 -38.31
C SER A 64 35.58 79.58 -38.35
N LYS A 65 34.65 78.62 -38.29
CA LYS A 65 34.91 77.18 -38.38
C LYS A 65 34.85 76.63 -39.80
N VAL A 66 34.46 77.42 -40.80
CA VAL A 66 34.48 76.97 -42.20
C VAL A 66 35.91 76.68 -42.65
N ASP A 67 36.18 75.44 -43.06
CA ASP A 67 37.52 75.02 -43.49
C ASP A 67 37.78 75.41 -44.94
N LEU A 68 38.36 76.60 -45.12
CA LEU A 68 38.72 77.09 -46.44
C LEU A 68 39.83 76.27 -47.13
N SER A 69 40.54 75.39 -46.41
CA SER A 69 41.69 74.64 -46.93
C SER A 69 41.32 73.43 -47.79
N VAL A 70 40.11 72.88 -47.59
CA VAL A 70 39.58 71.76 -48.38
C VAL A 70 38.86 72.21 -49.66
N LEU A 71 38.60 73.51 -49.82
CA LEU A 71 37.82 74.06 -50.94
C LEU A 71 38.53 73.95 -52.31
N ASP A 72 37.91 73.21 -53.22
CA ASP A 72 38.14 73.21 -54.67
C ASP A 72 36.97 73.90 -55.39
N LEU A 73 36.99 75.25 -55.40
CA LEU A 73 35.92 76.04 -56.03
C LEU A 73 35.75 75.67 -57.50
N ALA A 74 36.84 75.45 -58.24
CA ALA A 74 36.76 75.13 -59.66
C ALA A 74 36.01 73.80 -59.90
N GLY A 75 36.33 72.76 -59.14
CA GLY A 75 35.60 71.49 -59.16
C GLY A 75 34.15 71.61 -58.67
N ASP A 76 33.89 72.47 -57.69
CA ASP A 76 32.54 72.70 -57.15
C ASP A 76 31.62 73.46 -58.10
N GLY A 77 32.15 74.35 -58.93
CA GLY A 77 31.37 75.02 -59.98
C GLY A 77 30.73 74.04 -60.97
N GLU A 78 31.47 72.99 -61.34
CA GLU A 78 30.96 71.94 -62.23
C GLU A 78 29.86 71.12 -61.53
N LYS A 79 30.10 70.70 -60.28
CA LYS A 79 29.14 69.95 -59.45
C LYS A 79 27.87 70.75 -59.15
N LEU A 80 27.97 72.03 -58.80
CA LEU A 80 26.82 72.93 -58.60
C LEU A 80 26.02 73.15 -59.88
N GLY A 81 26.71 73.16 -61.03
CA GLY A 81 26.05 73.14 -62.34
C GLY A 81 25.22 71.87 -62.55
N ARG A 82 25.77 70.69 -62.24
CA ARG A 82 25.03 69.41 -62.31
C ARG A 82 23.91 69.31 -61.27
N PHE A 83 24.12 69.81 -60.05
CA PHE A 83 23.07 69.97 -59.04
C PHE A 83 21.87 70.76 -59.59
N TYR A 84 22.13 71.92 -60.23
CA TYR A 84 21.06 72.70 -60.84
C TYR A 84 20.36 71.94 -61.98
N VAL A 85 21.11 71.21 -62.81
CA VAL A 85 20.53 70.39 -63.90
C VAL A 85 19.55 69.36 -63.33
N LYS A 86 19.94 68.66 -62.26
CA LYS A 86 19.09 67.67 -61.58
C LYS A 86 17.88 68.30 -60.89
N LEU A 87 18.10 69.39 -60.16
CA LEU A 87 17.02 70.14 -59.51
C LEU A 87 16.03 70.71 -60.53
N ALA A 88 16.50 71.12 -61.71
CA ALA A 88 15.66 71.66 -62.77
C ALA A 88 14.66 70.64 -63.33
N GLU A 89 14.91 69.32 -63.20
CA GLU A 89 13.93 68.28 -63.56
C GLU A 89 12.64 68.42 -62.72
N ILE A 90 12.76 68.95 -61.49
CA ILE A 90 11.64 69.27 -60.59
C ILE A 90 11.11 70.68 -60.87
N LEU A 91 12.01 71.68 -60.93
CA LEU A 91 11.62 73.09 -61.06
C LEU A 91 10.92 73.39 -62.40
N ALA A 92 11.19 72.59 -63.43
CA ALA A 92 10.59 72.73 -64.75
C ALA A 92 9.22 72.03 -64.89
N ASP A 93 8.82 71.20 -63.93
CA ASP A 93 7.52 70.53 -63.95
C ASP A 93 6.38 71.54 -63.94
N GLU A 94 5.31 71.32 -64.72
CA GLU A 94 4.20 72.28 -64.84
C GLU A 94 3.50 72.54 -63.51
N ASP A 95 3.42 71.53 -62.64
CA ASP A 95 2.77 71.55 -61.33
C ASP A 95 3.68 72.05 -60.19
N PHE A 96 4.91 72.49 -60.49
CA PHE A 96 5.77 73.15 -59.49
C PHE A 96 5.36 74.61 -59.26
N VAL A 97 5.16 75.02 -57.99
CA VAL A 97 4.50 76.27 -57.61
C VAL A 97 5.29 77.53 -57.98
N VAL A 98 6.62 77.46 -58.01
CA VAL A 98 7.49 78.61 -58.28
C VAL A 98 7.74 78.75 -59.77
N LYS A 99 7.25 79.83 -60.40
CA LYS A 99 7.42 80.07 -61.84
C LYS A 99 8.15 81.36 -62.16
N SER A 100 8.29 82.29 -61.23
CA SER A 100 8.88 83.61 -61.46
C SER A 100 9.83 84.04 -60.34
N LEU A 101 10.60 85.10 -60.60
CA LEU A 101 11.48 85.69 -59.59
C LEU A 101 10.69 86.31 -58.42
N ASP A 102 9.50 86.86 -58.70
CA ASP A 102 8.60 87.39 -57.67
C ASP A 102 8.12 86.26 -56.75
N ASP A 103 7.78 85.08 -57.28
CA ASP A 103 7.44 83.92 -56.44
C ASP A 103 8.60 83.52 -55.51
N VAL A 104 9.84 83.50 -56.04
CA VAL A 104 11.05 83.22 -55.23
C VAL A 104 11.23 84.27 -54.12
N LEU A 105 11.06 85.55 -54.45
CA LEU A 105 11.22 86.65 -53.49
C LEU A 105 10.07 86.71 -52.48
N ASP A 106 8.84 86.38 -52.88
CA ASP A 106 7.67 86.30 -52.02
C ASP A 106 7.82 85.14 -51.02
N ILE A 107 8.36 84.00 -51.45
CA ILE A 107 8.73 82.91 -50.52
C ILE A 107 9.82 83.38 -49.54
N MET A 108 10.91 83.98 -50.04
CA MET A 108 12.02 84.45 -49.19
C MET A 108 11.62 85.55 -48.19
N SER A 109 10.57 86.33 -48.49
CA SER A 109 10.05 87.38 -47.61
C SER A 109 8.89 86.93 -46.72
N GLY A 110 8.44 85.68 -46.86
CA GLY A 110 7.28 85.12 -46.15
C GLY A 110 5.93 85.64 -46.64
N ALA A 111 5.89 86.27 -47.82
CA ALA A 111 4.68 86.75 -48.48
C ALA A 111 3.91 85.64 -49.24
N MET A 112 4.60 84.55 -49.57
CA MET A 112 4.04 83.32 -50.12
C MET A 112 4.40 82.15 -49.20
N GLU A 113 3.40 81.34 -48.83
CA GLU A 113 3.59 80.10 -48.07
C GLU A 113 4.03 79.01 -49.06
N PHE A 114 5.20 78.45 -48.83
CA PHE A 114 5.74 77.33 -49.62
C PHE A 114 5.80 76.12 -48.72
N ASP A 115 4.98 75.12 -49.03
CA ASP A 115 5.06 73.84 -48.34
C ASP A 115 6.20 73.05 -48.96
N TYR A 116 7.21 72.75 -48.16
CA TYR A 116 8.33 71.92 -48.61
C TYR A 116 7.86 70.51 -49.00
N MET A 117 6.69 70.06 -48.51
CA MET A 117 6.05 68.82 -48.95
C MET A 117 5.68 68.84 -50.44
N ASP A 118 5.49 70.01 -51.07
CA ASP A 118 5.23 70.13 -52.52
C ASP A 118 6.42 69.66 -53.39
N MET A 119 7.62 69.63 -52.81
CA MET A 119 8.84 69.08 -53.43
C MET A 119 9.04 67.59 -53.15
N VAL A 120 8.39 67.04 -52.12
CA VAL A 120 8.56 65.67 -51.65
C VAL A 120 7.44 64.82 -52.24
N ARG A 121 7.48 64.67 -53.58
CA ARG A 121 6.59 63.79 -54.36
C ARG A 121 7.37 62.58 -54.85
N ALA A 122 6.72 61.42 -54.97
CA ALA A 122 7.34 60.20 -55.50
C ALA A 122 8.00 60.45 -56.88
N ASP A 123 7.32 61.19 -57.75
CA ASP A 123 7.80 61.55 -59.09
C ASP A 123 9.06 62.45 -59.09
N TYR A 124 9.34 63.13 -57.98
CA TYR A 124 10.48 64.04 -57.82
C TYR A 124 11.60 63.49 -56.96
N ALA A 125 11.34 62.43 -56.20
CA ALA A 125 12.23 61.96 -55.14
C ALA A 125 13.61 61.56 -55.69
N TYR A 126 13.66 60.81 -56.80
CA TYR A 126 14.92 60.44 -57.46
C TYR A 126 15.71 61.64 -57.97
N ALA A 127 15.04 62.61 -58.62
CA ALA A 127 15.69 63.81 -59.12
C ALA A 127 16.23 64.68 -57.97
N LEU A 128 15.53 64.72 -56.83
CA LEU A 128 15.94 65.43 -55.63
C LEU A 128 17.14 64.75 -54.97
N ILE A 129 17.11 63.42 -54.83
CA ILE A 129 18.22 62.61 -54.31
C ILE A 129 19.47 62.79 -55.18
N ASP A 130 19.33 62.71 -56.51
CA ASP A 130 20.40 62.95 -57.47
C ASP A 130 20.99 64.36 -57.35
N ALA A 131 20.12 65.37 -57.21
CA ALA A 131 20.56 66.74 -56.99
C ALA A 131 21.35 66.84 -55.67
N LEU A 132 20.80 66.36 -54.56
CA LEU A 132 21.47 66.37 -53.27
C LEU A 132 22.80 65.61 -53.31
N ARG A 133 22.89 64.51 -54.07
CA ARG A 133 24.13 63.75 -54.28
C ARG A 133 25.20 64.59 -54.96
N GLU A 134 24.84 65.36 -55.99
CA GLU A 134 25.78 66.31 -56.62
C GLU A 134 26.18 67.45 -55.67
N LEU A 135 25.26 67.96 -54.86
CA LEU A 135 25.54 69.01 -53.87
C LEU A 135 26.49 68.51 -52.76
N VAL A 136 26.21 67.35 -52.16
CA VAL A 136 27.03 66.71 -51.12
C VAL A 136 28.43 66.37 -51.67
N SER A 137 28.55 66.07 -52.97
CA SER A 137 29.85 65.83 -53.61
C SER A 137 30.76 67.05 -53.67
N THR A 138 30.26 68.27 -53.40
CA THR A 138 31.06 69.50 -53.42
C THR A 138 31.97 69.60 -52.19
N SER A 139 33.15 70.17 -52.37
CA SER A 139 34.04 70.50 -51.25
C SER A 139 33.50 71.65 -50.39
N LEU A 140 32.56 72.44 -50.92
CA LEU A 140 31.78 73.42 -50.15
C LEU A 140 31.04 72.76 -48.99
N VAL A 141 30.40 71.62 -49.19
CA VAL A 141 29.67 70.90 -48.12
C VAL A 141 30.65 70.40 -47.05
N GLU A 142 31.77 69.79 -47.45
CA GLU A 142 32.83 69.38 -46.52
C GLU A 142 33.36 70.57 -45.70
N ALA A 143 33.61 71.70 -46.35
CA ALA A 143 34.14 72.90 -45.70
C ALA A 143 33.19 73.52 -44.66
N VAL A 144 31.87 73.42 -44.86
CA VAL A 144 30.89 74.05 -43.95
C VAL A 144 30.43 73.15 -42.80
N ILE A 145 30.61 71.83 -42.88
CA ILE A 145 30.17 70.89 -41.84
C ILE A 145 30.66 71.27 -40.42
N PRO A 146 31.94 71.61 -40.18
CA PRO A 146 32.39 72.01 -38.83
C PRO A 146 31.65 73.26 -38.32
N GLN A 147 31.34 74.21 -39.22
CA GLN A 147 30.55 75.38 -38.86
C GLN A 147 29.08 75.03 -38.64
N ALA A 148 28.52 74.10 -39.41
CA ALA A 148 27.15 73.65 -39.22
C ALA A 148 26.95 72.98 -37.85
N PHE A 149 27.90 72.16 -37.40
CA PHE A 149 27.84 71.54 -36.06
C PHE A 149 28.09 72.53 -34.91
N ASP A 150 28.96 73.53 -35.11
CA ASP A 150 29.13 74.65 -34.17
C ASP A 150 27.84 75.48 -34.04
N ILE A 151 27.16 75.70 -35.19
CA ILE A 151 25.83 76.32 -35.23
C ILE A 151 24.80 75.48 -34.48
N LEU A 152 24.82 74.16 -34.64
CA LEU A 152 23.93 73.25 -33.92
C LEU A 152 24.22 73.29 -32.41
N ASN A 153 25.49 73.37 -32.00
CA ASN A 153 25.88 73.48 -30.59
C ASN A 153 25.29 74.73 -29.89
N ASP A 154 25.06 75.83 -30.62
CA ASP A 154 24.41 77.04 -30.09
C ASP A 154 22.89 76.93 -29.96
N ILE A 155 22.27 76.04 -30.73
CA ILE A 155 20.81 75.97 -30.89
C ILE A 155 20.23 74.76 -30.13
N LEU A 156 21.00 73.68 -29.98
CA LEU A 156 20.55 72.44 -29.36
C LEU A 156 20.40 72.62 -27.83
N PRO A 157 19.31 72.10 -27.23
CA PRO A 157 19.16 71.97 -25.78
C PRO A 157 20.32 71.21 -25.13
N SER A 158 20.56 71.46 -23.83
CA SER A 158 21.64 70.84 -23.05
C SER A 158 21.67 69.31 -23.14
N ASP A 159 20.49 68.71 -23.23
CA ASP A 159 20.31 67.26 -23.09
C ASP A 159 20.69 66.52 -24.37
N ILE A 160 20.65 67.19 -25.53
CA ILE A 160 21.05 66.64 -26.83
C ILE A 160 22.34 67.28 -27.38
N LEU A 161 22.92 68.22 -26.63
CA LEU A 161 24.20 68.87 -26.92
C LEU A 161 25.35 67.90 -27.21
N PRO A 162 25.47 66.73 -26.53
CA PRO A 162 26.52 65.75 -26.85
C PRO A 162 26.53 65.26 -28.31
N LEU A 163 25.40 65.39 -29.02
CA LEU A 163 25.29 65.07 -30.45
C LEU A 163 25.93 66.17 -31.34
N ALA A 164 26.10 67.39 -30.87
CA ALA A 164 26.69 68.47 -31.68
C ALA A 164 28.20 68.30 -31.95
N ASN A 165 28.83 67.24 -31.46
CA ASN A 165 30.26 66.98 -31.60
C ASN A 165 30.56 66.07 -32.81
N ILE A 166 31.55 66.42 -33.63
CA ILE A 166 32.02 65.60 -34.75
C ILE A 166 33.51 65.29 -34.71
N ASP A 167 34.21 65.60 -33.61
CA ASP A 167 35.68 65.54 -33.54
C ASP A 167 36.25 64.13 -33.81
N GLY A 168 35.51 63.07 -33.50
CA GLY A 168 35.91 61.68 -33.76
C GLY A 168 35.69 61.20 -35.21
N VAL A 169 34.73 61.79 -35.93
CA VAL A 169 34.36 61.43 -37.31
C VAL A 169 35.06 62.34 -38.34
N GLY A 170 35.13 63.63 -38.02
CA GLY A 170 35.57 64.70 -38.91
C GLY A 170 34.58 65.02 -40.05
N ALA A 171 34.77 66.17 -40.70
CA ALA A 171 33.89 66.62 -41.78
C ALA A 171 33.79 65.63 -42.94
N LYS A 172 34.90 64.99 -43.30
CA LYS A 172 34.93 63.98 -44.37
C LYS A 172 34.09 62.74 -44.06
N GLY A 173 34.13 62.24 -42.82
CA GLY A 173 33.30 61.10 -42.41
C GLY A 173 31.81 61.46 -42.43
N ILE A 174 31.44 62.69 -42.07
CA ILE A 174 30.06 63.19 -42.21
C ILE A 174 29.63 63.26 -43.67
N VAL A 175 30.50 63.66 -44.61
CA VAL A 175 30.18 63.61 -46.05
C VAL A 175 29.95 62.18 -46.53
N GLU A 176 30.78 61.23 -46.09
CA GLU A 176 30.61 59.80 -46.39
C GLU A 176 29.26 59.26 -45.84
N ASP A 177 28.88 59.68 -44.63
CA ASP A 177 27.59 59.35 -44.03
C ASP A 177 26.41 60.00 -44.77
N LEU A 178 26.55 61.25 -45.23
CA LEU A 178 25.52 61.92 -46.04
C LEU A 178 25.27 61.19 -47.36
N PHE A 179 26.30 60.65 -48.00
CA PHE A 179 26.11 59.81 -49.19
C PHE A 179 25.37 58.51 -48.86
N SER A 180 25.72 57.88 -47.74
CA SER A 180 25.06 56.67 -47.26
C SER A 180 23.58 56.93 -46.92
N LEU A 181 23.27 58.08 -46.31
CA LEU A 181 21.89 58.50 -46.05
C LEU A 181 21.10 58.82 -47.34
N LEU A 182 21.76 59.29 -48.39
CA LEU A 182 21.11 59.44 -49.70
C LEU A 182 20.79 58.07 -50.31
N ASP A 183 21.64 57.06 -50.13
CA ASP A 183 21.34 55.67 -50.52
C ASP A 183 20.13 55.12 -49.72
N VAL A 184 20.03 55.44 -48.42
CA VAL A 184 18.84 55.10 -47.60
C VAL A 184 17.58 55.77 -48.13
N LEU A 185 17.64 57.05 -48.52
CA LEU A 185 16.49 57.76 -49.09
C LEU A 185 16.06 57.14 -50.42
N GLU A 186 17.01 56.70 -51.24
CA GLU A 186 16.73 56.00 -52.50
C GLU A 186 15.99 54.68 -52.24
N ILE A 187 16.46 53.88 -51.28
CA ILE A 187 15.77 52.65 -50.85
C ILE A 187 14.41 52.97 -50.25
N ALA A 188 14.25 54.06 -49.48
CA ALA A 188 12.97 54.46 -48.92
C ALA A 188 11.95 54.82 -50.02
N VAL A 189 12.40 55.40 -51.14
CA VAL A 189 11.55 55.62 -52.32
C VAL A 189 11.17 54.28 -52.96
N ASP A 190 12.10 53.35 -53.11
CA ASP A 190 11.81 51.97 -53.59
C ASP A 190 10.87 51.18 -52.66
N LEU A 191 10.86 51.53 -51.37
CA LEU A 191 9.95 50.98 -50.36
C LEU A 191 8.55 51.59 -50.42
N ASP A 192 8.28 52.53 -51.34
CA ASP A 192 7.05 53.33 -51.37
C ASP A 192 6.80 54.08 -50.04
N ALA A 193 7.86 54.44 -49.30
CA ALA A 193 7.71 55.09 -47.99
C ALA A 193 7.01 56.47 -48.09
N LEU A 194 7.02 57.09 -49.28
CA LEU A 194 6.31 58.33 -49.54
C LEU A 194 4.79 58.13 -49.62
N ASP A 195 4.32 56.95 -50.04
CA ASP A 195 2.88 56.62 -50.11
C ASP A 195 2.26 56.54 -48.71
N TYR A 196 3.06 56.31 -47.66
CA TYR A 196 2.61 56.38 -46.27
C TYR A 196 2.05 57.76 -45.92
N PHE A 197 2.61 58.85 -46.45
CA PHE A 197 2.10 60.20 -46.17
C PHE A 197 0.69 60.43 -46.75
N ASP A 198 0.32 59.69 -47.80
CA ASP A 198 -0.99 59.78 -48.44
C ASP A 198 -1.99 58.73 -47.91
N THR A 199 -1.51 57.56 -47.53
CA THR A 199 -2.34 56.40 -47.16
C THR A 199 -2.41 56.11 -45.67
N GLU A 200 -1.48 56.67 -44.87
CA GLU A 200 -1.26 56.35 -43.45
C GLU A 200 -1.00 54.85 -43.18
N ASP A 201 -0.66 54.07 -44.22
CA ASP A 201 -0.39 52.64 -44.13
C ASP A 201 0.90 52.29 -44.88
N PHE A 202 1.65 51.30 -44.39
CA PHE A 202 2.91 50.89 -45.00
C PHE A 202 2.85 49.41 -45.35
N VAL A 203 3.02 49.08 -46.63
CA VAL A 203 3.06 47.70 -47.12
C VAL A 203 4.50 47.21 -47.04
N PHE A 204 4.78 46.27 -46.14
CA PHE A 204 6.12 45.72 -45.94
C PHE A 204 6.31 44.32 -46.57
N THR A 205 5.25 43.66 -47.05
CA THR A 205 5.35 42.35 -47.70
C THR A 205 6.28 42.36 -48.92
N GLY A 206 7.22 41.42 -48.96
CA GLY A 206 8.21 41.28 -50.04
C GLY A 206 9.29 42.36 -50.02
N LYS A 207 9.35 43.18 -48.97
CA LYS A 207 10.29 44.31 -48.84
C LYS A 207 11.35 44.11 -47.74
N THR A 208 11.42 42.93 -47.13
CA THR A 208 12.36 42.60 -46.04
C THR A 208 13.81 42.90 -46.39
N GLU A 209 14.31 42.50 -47.56
CA GLU A 209 15.69 42.78 -47.98
C GLU A 209 16.01 44.28 -48.04
N GLN A 210 15.06 45.09 -48.52
CA GLN A 210 15.23 46.54 -48.65
C GLN A 210 15.20 47.22 -47.28
N ILE A 211 14.33 46.78 -46.37
CA ILE A 211 14.28 47.26 -44.97
C ILE A 211 15.59 46.92 -44.25
N LEU A 212 16.09 45.69 -44.41
CA LEU A 212 17.38 45.27 -43.83
C LEU A 212 18.55 46.05 -44.44
N ALA A 213 18.53 46.36 -45.73
CA ALA A 213 19.56 47.19 -46.38
C ALA A 213 19.61 48.61 -45.78
N VAL A 214 18.47 49.22 -45.46
CA VAL A 214 18.43 50.51 -44.74
C VAL A 214 19.12 50.38 -43.38
N LEU A 215 18.78 49.35 -42.60
CA LEU A 215 19.39 49.12 -41.29
C LEU A 215 20.90 48.84 -41.39
N GLU A 216 21.33 48.09 -42.41
CA GLU A 216 22.74 47.82 -42.67
C GLU A 216 23.52 49.09 -42.97
N ILE A 217 22.97 49.98 -43.80
CA ILE A 217 23.59 51.28 -44.10
C ILE A 217 23.68 52.13 -42.84
N LEU A 218 22.58 52.23 -42.08
CA LEU A 218 22.57 52.96 -40.80
C LEU A 218 23.62 52.40 -39.82
N SER A 219 23.75 51.08 -39.73
CA SER A 219 24.73 50.43 -38.85
C SER A 219 26.19 50.76 -39.18
N ASN A 220 26.47 51.21 -40.41
CA ASN A 220 27.82 51.53 -40.88
C ASN A 220 28.11 53.04 -40.93
N LEU A 221 27.18 53.91 -40.52
CA LEU A 221 27.42 55.36 -40.45
C LEU A 221 28.49 55.69 -39.40
N ASN A 222 29.54 56.41 -39.82
CA ASN A 222 30.66 56.79 -38.98
C ASN A 222 30.21 57.59 -37.75
N TYR A 223 29.24 58.48 -37.93
CA TYR A 223 28.68 59.33 -36.89
C TYR A 223 27.91 58.54 -35.83
N LEU A 224 27.07 57.58 -36.23
CA LEU A 224 26.36 56.73 -35.26
C LEU A 224 27.34 55.88 -34.44
N GLN A 225 28.44 55.42 -35.05
CA GLN A 225 29.46 54.64 -34.36
C GLN A 225 30.30 55.49 -33.38
N ASP A 226 30.71 56.70 -33.76
CA ASP A 226 31.44 57.61 -32.84
C ASP A 226 30.55 58.12 -31.69
N ARG A 227 29.24 58.26 -31.93
CA ARG A 227 28.28 58.83 -30.99
C ARG A 227 27.36 57.81 -30.32
N SER A 228 27.70 56.52 -30.37
CA SER A 228 26.84 55.44 -29.85
C SER A 228 26.33 55.71 -28.43
N GLN A 229 27.21 56.02 -27.47
CA GLN A 229 26.83 56.37 -26.10
C GLN A 229 25.87 57.56 -26.05
N ALA A 230 26.25 58.67 -26.69
CA ALA A 230 25.47 59.91 -26.66
C ALA A 230 24.09 59.73 -27.28
N ILE A 231 23.99 58.96 -28.37
CA ILE A 231 22.72 58.66 -29.05
C ILE A 231 21.81 57.85 -28.14
N VAL A 232 22.33 56.81 -27.47
CA VAL A 232 21.57 55.97 -26.54
C VAL A 232 21.06 56.80 -25.35
N GLU A 233 21.94 57.56 -24.68
CA GLU A 233 21.57 58.40 -23.54
C GLU A 233 20.51 59.45 -23.92
N VAL A 234 20.68 60.09 -25.09
CA VAL A 234 19.70 61.05 -25.61
C VAL A 234 18.37 60.37 -25.95
N ALA A 235 18.39 59.23 -26.62
CA ALA A 235 17.18 58.50 -26.99
C ALA A 235 16.34 58.14 -25.77
N PHE A 236 16.97 57.63 -24.70
CA PHE A 236 16.27 57.34 -23.44
C PHE A 236 15.85 58.61 -22.68
N SER A 237 16.60 59.71 -22.79
CA SER A 237 16.22 60.98 -22.16
C SER A 237 14.89 61.53 -22.71
N PHE A 238 14.59 61.30 -23.99
CA PHE A 238 13.28 61.66 -24.57
C PHE A 238 12.12 60.86 -23.96
N LEU A 239 12.44 59.71 -23.37
CA LEU A 239 11.50 58.87 -22.62
C LEU A 239 11.58 59.15 -21.12
N ASP A 240 12.18 60.27 -20.68
CA ASP A 240 12.63 60.56 -19.30
C ASP A 240 13.22 59.36 -18.54
N ILE A 241 14.06 58.58 -19.23
CA ILE A 241 14.83 57.48 -18.66
C ILE A 241 16.30 57.88 -18.67
N THR A 242 17.00 57.64 -17.57
CA THR A 242 18.45 57.86 -17.47
C THR A 242 19.17 56.51 -17.50
N VAL A 243 20.03 56.31 -18.48
CA VAL A 243 20.89 55.12 -18.61
C VAL A 243 22.36 55.53 -18.74
N ASP A 244 23.28 54.63 -18.41
CA ASP A 244 24.71 54.79 -18.71
C ASP A 244 25.01 54.05 -20.01
N GLY A 245 25.10 54.78 -21.12
CA GLY A 245 25.36 54.20 -22.44
C GLY A 245 26.83 53.80 -22.65
N SER A 246 27.69 53.91 -21.62
CA SER A 246 29.11 53.59 -21.76
C SER A 246 29.32 52.11 -22.06
N GLY A 247 30.06 51.83 -23.14
CA GLY A 247 30.33 50.47 -23.60
C GLY A 247 29.27 49.87 -24.54
N ILE A 248 28.22 50.61 -24.90
CA ILE A 248 27.30 50.24 -25.99
C ILE A 248 27.93 50.55 -27.35
N SER A 249 27.87 49.60 -28.28
CA SER A 249 28.21 49.80 -29.69
C SER A 249 26.93 49.72 -30.52
N LEU A 250 26.52 50.83 -31.15
CA LEU A 250 25.32 50.79 -31.99
C LEU A 250 25.49 49.85 -33.19
N LYS A 251 26.70 49.59 -33.67
CA LYS A 251 26.93 48.60 -34.72
C LYS A 251 26.55 47.19 -34.28
N ASP A 252 27.04 46.78 -33.11
CA ASP A 252 26.77 45.44 -32.57
C ASP A 252 25.26 45.31 -32.25
N GLU A 253 24.66 46.34 -31.64
CA GLU A 253 23.22 46.35 -31.30
C GLU A 253 22.33 46.38 -32.55
N LEU A 254 22.67 47.17 -33.58
CA LEU A 254 21.91 47.21 -34.83
C LEU A 254 21.98 45.88 -35.58
N ALA A 255 23.08 45.13 -35.48
CA ALA A 255 23.16 43.79 -36.05
C ALA A 255 22.17 42.83 -35.37
N LEU A 256 22.03 42.90 -34.04
CA LEU A 256 21.01 42.14 -33.30
C LEU A 256 19.59 42.59 -33.68
N ILE A 257 19.35 43.90 -33.80
CA ILE A 257 18.06 44.45 -34.24
C ILE A 257 17.71 43.99 -35.66
N MET A 258 18.68 43.93 -36.57
CA MET A 258 18.46 43.40 -37.92
C MET A 258 17.96 41.96 -37.89
N THR A 259 18.56 41.10 -37.05
CA THR A 259 18.06 39.73 -36.84
C THR A 259 16.62 39.73 -36.33
N ILE A 260 16.31 40.54 -35.32
CA ILE A 260 14.95 40.64 -34.76
C ILE A 260 13.95 41.10 -35.83
N VAL A 261 14.28 42.15 -36.59
CA VAL A 261 13.43 42.70 -37.65
C VAL A 261 13.22 41.68 -38.76
N GLU A 262 14.26 40.97 -39.19
CA GLU A 262 14.15 39.92 -40.20
C GLU A 262 13.19 38.81 -39.75
N GLN A 263 13.37 38.28 -38.53
CA GLN A 263 12.52 37.22 -37.99
C GLN A 263 11.07 37.69 -37.80
N ALA A 264 10.87 38.91 -37.29
CA ALA A 264 9.54 39.49 -37.11
C ALA A 264 8.81 39.70 -38.44
N LEU A 265 9.48 40.29 -39.44
CA LEU A 265 8.88 40.50 -40.77
C LEU A 265 8.54 39.16 -41.44
N ASN A 266 9.43 38.17 -41.37
CA ASN A 266 9.17 36.84 -41.91
C ASN A 266 7.96 36.18 -41.21
N ALA A 267 7.83 36.31 -39.89
CA ALA A 267 6.68 35.79 -39.14
C ALA A 267 5.37 36.51 -39.52
N LEU A 268 5.40 37.83 -39.66
CA LEU A 268 4.25 38.63 -40.10
C LEU A 268 3.80 38.23 -41.52
N GLU A 269 4.75 38.05 -42.45
CA GLU A 269 4.45 37.63 -43.82
C GLU A 269 3.81 36.23 -43.89
N ARG A 270 4.28 35.28 -43.07
CA ARG A 270 3.71 33.92 -43.00
C ARG A 270 2.23 33.92 -42.63
N HIS A 271 1.82 34.87 -41.79
CA HIS A 271 0.44 35.00 -41.28
C HIS A 271 -0.37 36.07 -41.99
N GLU A 272 0.05 36.46 -43.19
CA GLU A 272 -0.67 37.42 -44.04
C GLU A 272 -0.88 38.80 -43.38
N PHE A 273 0.02 39.21 -42.48
CA PHE A 273 0.12 40.60 -42.02
C PHE A 273 0.99 41.34 -43.02
N GLY A 274 0.36 42.00 -44.01
CA GLY A 274 1.09 42.63 -45.10
C GLY A 274 1.32 44.12 -44.94
N THR A 275 0.51 44.77 -44.09
CA THR A 275 0.57 46.21 -43.88
C THR A 275 0.66 46.60 -42.41
N LEU A 276 1.11 47.83 -42.14
CA LEU A 276 1.15 48.38 -40.79
C LEU A 276 -0.24 48.36 -40.15
N SER A 277 -1.28 48.64 -40.92
CA SER A 277 -2.67 48.56 -40.47
C SER A 277 -3.08 47.14 -40.10
N ASP A 278 -2.61 46.11 -40.80
CA ASP A 278 -2.86 44.71 -40.40
C ASP A 278 -2.27 44.43 -39.01
N VAL A 279 -1.05 44.91 -38.75
CA VAL A 279 -0.36 44.76 -37.45
C VAL A 279 -1.05 45.57 -36.36
N MET A 280 -1.40 46.83 -36.64
CA MET A 280 -2.05 47.72 -35.66
C MET A 280 -3.46 47.25 -35.29
N ASN A 281 -4.18 46.63 -36.23
CA ASN A 281 -5.51 46.05 -36.00
C ASN A 281 -5.45 44.61 -35.48
N PHE A 282 -4.25 44.06 -35.20
CA PHE A 282 -4.09 42.70 -34.70
C PHE A 282 -4.91 42.44 -33.43
N ALA A 283 -4.91 43.40 -32.50
CA ALA A 283 -5.67 43.30 -31.24
C ALA A 283 -7.19 43.19 -31.44
N ASP A 284 -7.71 43.60 -32.61
CA ASP A 284 -9.13 43.52 -32.96
C ASP A 284 -9.46 42.26 -33.78
N ARG A 285 -8.45 41.45 -34.18
CA ARG A 285 -8.66 40.15 -34.84
C ARG A 285 -8.96 39.08 -33.79
N GLU A 286 -9.77 38.09 -34.17
CA GLU A 286 -10.00 36.90 -33.33
C GLU A 286 -8.69 36.10 -33.25
N PHE A 287 -8.06 36.12 -32.07
CA PHE A 287 -6.79 35.46 -31.84
C PHE A 287 -7.01 33.96 -31.59
N VAL A 288 -6.69 33.14 -32.59
CA VAL A 288 -6.65 31.68 -32.47
C VAL A 288 -5.19 31.27 -32.32
N LEU A 289 -4.75 31.03 -31.09
CA LEU A 289 -3.35 30.72 -30.75
C LEU A 289 -2.77 29.59 -31.63
N ASP A 290 -3.58 28.57 -31.90
CA ASP A 290 -3.19 27.34 -32.63
C ASP A 290 -2.69 27.62 -34.07
N ASP A 291 -3.18 28.69 -34.71
CA ASP A 291 -2.75 29.10 -36.05
C ASP A 291 -1.29 29.62 -36.05
N TYR A 292 -0.82 30.14 -34.92
CA TYR A 292 0.51 30.77 -34.77
C TYR A 292 1.57 29.83 -34.21
N VAL A 293 1.19 28.72 -33.58
CA VAL A 293 2.12 27.70 -33.07
C VAL A 293 2.62 26.86 -34.26
N THR A 294 3.74 27.26 -34.87
CA THR A 294 4.41 26.53 -35.97
C THR A 294 5.90 26.40 -35.69
N GLU A 295 6.55 25.40 -36.26
CA GLU A 295 8.00 25.20 -36.14
C GLU A 295 8.78 26.43 -36.60
N GLU A 296 8.39 27.03 -37.74
CA GLU A 296 9.07 28.23 -38.24
C GLU A 296 8.91 29.43 -37.32
N ASN A 297 7.82 29.53 -36.56
CA ASN A 297 7.62 30.61 -35.59
C ASN A 297 8.33 30.32 -34.27
N LEU A 298 8.43 29.05 -33.85
CA LEU A 298 9.26 28.64 -32.72
C LEU A 298 10.73 29.00 -32.99
N SER A 299 11.28 28.61 -34.15
CA SER A 299 12.65 28.98 -34.52
C SER A 299 12.84 30.50 -34.60
N ALA A 300 11.84 31.25 -35.09
CA ALA A 300 11.89 32.71 -35.13
C ALA A 300 11.89 33.33 -33.73
N ILE A 301 11.07 32.81 -32.80
CA ILE A 301 11.05 33.24 -31.39
C ILE A 301 12.40 32.95 -30.72
N ILE A 302 12.96 31.76 -30.92
CA ILE A 302 14.28 31.39 -30.40
C ILE A 302 15.33 32.41 -30.88
N ALA A 303 15.41 32.68 -32.19
CA ALA A 303 16.36 33.65 -32.75
C ALA A 303 16.15 35.09 -32.24
N ILE A 304 14.90 35.51 -32.03
CA ILE A 304 14.59 36.82 -31.44
C ILE A 304 15.05 36.89 -29.98
N LEU A 305 14.73 35.88 -29.18
CA LEU A 305 15.10 35.84 -27.77
C LEU A 305 16.62 35.75 -27.60
N GLU A 306 17.33 34.97 -28.42
CA GLU A 306 18.80 34.96 -28.47
C GLU A 306 19.37 36.36 -28.73
N ALA A 307 18.86 37.06 -29.74
CA ALA A 307 19.31 38.41 -30.07
C ALA A 307 19.01 39.41 -28.94
N LEU A 308 17.90 39.25 -28.23
CA LEU A 308 17.57 40.07 -27.05
C LEU A 308 18.48 39.75 -25.86
N THR A 309 18.82 38.48 -25.62
CA THR A 309 19.74 38.04 -24.57
C THR A 309 21.16 38.55 -24.80
N ASP A 310 21.62 38.56 -26.06
CA ASP A 310 22.95 39.05 -26.44
C ASP A 310 23.06 40.59 -26.44
N SER A 311 21.92 41.30 -26.42
CA SER A 311 21.86 42.76 -26.48
C SER A 311 22.21 43.41 -25.13
N LYS A 312 23.32 44.14 -25.10
CA LYS A 312 23.70 44.94 -23.92
C LYS A 312 22.78 46.13 -23.75
N LEU A 313 22.26 46.67 -24.86
CA LEU A 313 21.29 47.76 -24.84
C LEU A 313 19.98 47.33 -24.17
N VAL A 314 19.45 46.16 -24.53
CA VAL A 314 18.24 45.60 -23.90
C VAL A 314 18.51 45.32 -22.43
N LYS A 315 19.63 44.70 -22.06
CA LYS A 315 19.99 44.46 -20.65
C LYS A 315 20.09 45.73 -19.82
N LEU A 316 20.65 46.79 -20.38
CA LEU A 316 20.74 48.11 -19.73
C LEU A 316 19.37 48.80 -19.58
N ALA A 317 18.52 48.68 -20.61
CA ALA A 317 17.29 49.45 -20.72
C ALA A 317 16.05 48.73 -20.18
N PHE A 318 16.09 47.40 -20.04
CA PHE A 318 14.91 46.58 -19.72
C PHE A 318 14.22 47.08 -18.45
N ARG A 319 14.95 47.15 -17.32
CA ARG A 319 14.38 47.50 -16.02
C ARG A 319 13.82 48.93 -15.99
N PRO A 320 14.56 49.98 -16.41
CA PRO A 320 14.01 51.33 -16.46
C PRO A 320 12.77 51.48 -17.37
N VAL A 321 12.74 50.78 -18.50
CA VAL A 321 11.59 50.79 -19.42
C VAL A 321 10.41 50.03 -18.80
N PHE A 322 10.67 48.86 -18.21
CA PHE A 322 9.68 48.05 -17.53
C PHE A 322 9.02 48.85 -16.40
N ASP A 323 9.80 49.42 -15.49
CA ASP A 323 9.28 50.17 -14.33
C ASP A 323 8.45 51.39 -14.74
N LYS A 324 8.85 52.09 -15.81
CA LYS A 324 8.16 53.31 -16.26
C LYS A 324 6.88 53.03 -17.02
N PHE A 325 6.87 52.03 -17.90
CA PHE A 325 5.80 51.83 -18.86
C PHE A 325 5.02 50.55 -18.64
N VAL A 326 5.68 49.45 -18.25
CA VAL A 326 5.06 48.11 -18.17
C VAL A 326 4.52 47.84 -16.77
N SER A 327 5.31 48.06 -15.71
CA SER A 327 4.88 47.85 -14.32
C SER A 327 3.55 48.55 -13.98
N PRO A 328 3.30 49.82 -14.38
CA PRO A 328 2.04 50.50 -14.09
C PRO A 328 0.82 49.90 -14.80
N MET A 329 1.03 49.09 -15.85
CA MET A 329 -0.07 48.39 -16.53
C MET A 329 -0.68 47.29 -15.64
N PHE A 330 0.05 46.80 -14.64
CA PHE A 330 -0.41 45.75 -13.72
C PHE A 330 -1.15 46.30 -12.49
N ASP A 331 -1.06 47.59 -12.17
CA ASP A 331 -1.66 48.21 -10.97
C ASP A 331 -3.18 47.98 -10.83
N GLY A 332 -3.87 47.69 -11.93
CA GLY A 332 -5.30 47.39 -11.97
C GLY A 332 -5.66 45.90 -12.07
N MET A 333 -4.68 45.01 -12.09
CA MET A 333 -4.88 43.54 -12.20
C MET A 333 -4.98 42.88 -10.81
N ASP A 334 -5.31 41.60 -10.77
CA ASP A 334 -5.39 40.84 -9.52
C ASP A 334 -4.03 40.76 -8.81
N GLN A 335 -4.06 40.65 -7.48
CA GLN A 335 -2.85 40.68 -6.65
C GLN A 335 -1.81 39.63 -7.07
N PHE A 336 -2.25 38.42 -7.44
CA PHE A 336 -1.37 37.37 -7.96
C PHE A 336 -0.56 37.84 -9.18
N VAL A 337 -1.21 38.52 -10.14
CA VAL A 337 -0.54 39.03 -11.34
C VAL A 337 0.43 40.15 -10.98
N GLN A 338 0.07 41.03 -10.04
CA GLN A 338 0.97 42.06 -9.53
C GLN A 338 2.21 41.47 -8.85
N ASP A 339 2.03 40.46 -8.00
CA ASP A 339 3.11 39.82 -7.25
C ASP A 339 4.06 39.04 -8.18
N LEU A 340 3.52 38.41 -9.22
CA LEU A 340 4.29 37.73 -10.26
C LEU A 340 5.08 38.72 -11.13
N ALA A 341 4.45 39.83 -11.52
CA ALA A 341 5.05 40.86 -12.37
C ALA A 341 6.02 41.78 -11.63
N ASN A 342 5.98 41.84 -10.29
CA ASN A 342 6.91 42.62 -9.50
C ASN A 342 8.33 42.05 -9.62
N LEU A 343 9.27 42.82 -10.16
CA LEU A 343 10.64 42.35 -10.35
C LEU A 343 11.60 42.83 -9.25
N ASP A 344 11.18 43.56 -8.23
CA ASP A 344 12.05 44.23 -7.24
C ASP A 344 13.12 43.31 -6.61
N ASP A 345 12.74 42.08 -6.25
CA ASP A 345 13.63 41.07 -5.64
C ASP A 345 14.37 40.21 -6.69
N TYR A 346 14.19 40.52 -7.97
CA TYR A 346 14.74 39.79 -9.10
C TYR A 346 15.75 40.63 -9.89
N SER A 347 17.03 40.31 -9.74
CA SER A 347 18.12 41.09 -10.35
C SER A 347 18.15 40.97 -11.87
N ASP A 348 18.66 42.00 -12.55
CA ASP A 348 18.80 41.97 -14.00
C ASP A 348 19.78 40.88 -14.47
N ASP A 349 20.85 40.58 -13.73
CA ASP A 349 21.74 39.47 -14.09
C ASP A 349 21.00 38.12 -14.05
N ALA A 350 20.21 37.87 -13.00
CA ALA A 350 19.39 36.66 -12.87
C ALA A 350 18.30 36.57 -13.96
N LEU A 351 17.65 37.70 -14.30
CA LEU A 351 16.67 37.77 -15.40
C LEU A 351 17.25 37.30 -16.73
N PHE A 352 18.44 37.77 -17.08
CA PHE A 352 19.07 37.41 -18.35
C PHE A 352 19.70 36.01 -18.33
N GLU A 353 20.13 35.51 -17.16
CA GLU A 353 20.50 34.10 -16.98
C GLU A 353 19.29 33.17 -17.21
N ASP A 354 18.12 33.53 -16.67
CA ASP A 354 16.88 32.79 -16.91
C ASP A 354 16.40 32.90 -18.35
N LEU A 355 16.57 34.05 -19.01
CA LEU A 355 16.23 34.21 -20.42
C LEU A 355 17.09 33.29 -21.30
N ASP A 356 18.39 33.18 -21.03
CA ASP A 356 19.29 32.22 -21.70
C ASP A 356 18.86 30.77 -21.44
N ALA A 357 18.47 30.45 -20.19
CA ALA A 357 17.95 29.13 -19.85
C ALA A 357 16.63 28.81 -20.59
N ILE A 358 15.71 29.78 -20.71
CA ILE A 358 14.45 29.64 -21.45
C ILE A 358 14.71 29.45 -22.95
N VAL A 359 15.66 30.18 -23.53
CA VAL A 359 16.09 29.99 -24.93
C VAL A 359 16.56 28.55 -25.13
N GLU A 360 17.39 28.03 -24.22
CA GLU A 360 17.86 26.65 -24.31
C GLU A 360 16.70 25.65 -24.16
N VAL A 361 15.75 25.88 -23.23
CA VAL A 361 14.54 25.05 -23.12
C VAL A 361 13.75 25.05 -24.43
N LEU A 362 13.56 26.19 -25.07
CA LEU A 362 12.85 26.27 -26.35
C LEU A 362 13.59 25.51 -27.47
N ARG A 363 14.92 25.53 -27.51
CA ARG A 363 15.72 24.69 -28.43
C ARG A 363 15.53 23.21 -28.14
N GLN A 364 15.52 22.81 -26.87
CA GLN A 364 15.25 21.43 -26.48
C GLN A 364 13.82 20.99 -26.85
N LEU A 365 12.84 21.87 -26.75
CA LEU A 365 11.47 21.64 -27.22
C LEU A 365 11.39 21.48 -28.75
N GLU A 366 12.16 22.26 -29.51
CA GLU A 366 12.31 22.10 -30.97
C GLU A 366 12.90 20.72 -31.33
N VAL A 367 13.87 20.21 -30.55
CA VAL A 367 14.49 18.89 -30.77
C VAL A 367 13.48 17.74 -30.63
N ILE A 368 12.49 17.86 -29.75
CA ILE A 368 11.45 16.83 -29.53
C ILE A 368 10.17 17.06 -30.34
N ASP A 369 10.17 18.02 -31.29
CA ASP A 369 9.00 18.38 -32.10
C ASP A 369 7.79 18.74 -31.22
N ALA A 370 8.01 19.64 -30.25
CA ALA A 370 6.97 20.07 -29.32
C ALA A 370 5.76 20.71 -30.04
N VAL A 371 5.96 21.33 -31.21
CA VAL A 371 4.86 21.86 -32.03
C VAL A 371 4.01 20.72 -32.60
N GLY A 372 4.64 19.68 -33.14
CA GLY A 372 3.94 18.46 -33.57
C GLY A 372 3.15 17.84 -32.42
N ILE A 373 3.78 17.65 -31.26
CA ILE A 373 3.13 17.11 -30.05
C ILE A 373 1.90 17.96 -29.66
N TYR A 374 2.04 19.29 -29.61
CA TYR A 374 0.94 20.21 -29.30
C TYR A 374 -0.23 20.07 -30.28
N LYS A 375 0.07 19.84 -31.58
CA LYS A 375 -0.93 19.59 -32.62
C LYS A 375 -1.50 18.16 -32.65
N GLY A 376 -1.15 17.34 -31.66
CA GLY A 376 -1.67 15.98 -31.49
C GLY A 376 -0.88 14.90 -32.22
N GLU A 377 0.36 15.18 -32.63
CA GLU A 377 1.27 14.14 -33.10
C GLU A 377 1.71 13.21 -31.96
N ALA A 378 2.30 12.08 -32.34
CA ALA A 378 2.73 11.06 -31.38
C ALA A 378 3.97 11.50 -30.61
N ILE A 379 3.95 11.31 -29.29
CA ILE A 379 5.03 11.65 -28.38
C ILE A 379 6.11 10.56 -28.44
N ASP A 380 7.34 10.95 -28.74
CA ASP A 380 8.52 10.09 -28.61
C ASP A 380 9.12 10.21 -27.21
N TYR A 381 8.78 9.26 -26.34
CA TYR A 381 9.26 9.21 -24.96
C TYR A 381 10.74 8.83 -24.83
N ALA A 382 11.44 8.47 -25.92
CA ALA A 382 12.84 8.05 -25.84
C ALA A 382 13.83 9.19 -25.58
N ASN A 383 13.38 10.45 -25.65
CA ASN A 383 14.22 11.66 -25.55
C ASN A 383 14.59 12.05 -24.11
N THR A 384 15.09 11.09 -23.32
CA THR A 384 15.36 11.29 -21.87
C THR A 384 16.35 12.40 -21.57
N ALA A 385 17.46 12.50 -22.32
CA ALA A 385 18.46 13.56 -22.09
C ALA A 385 17.93 14.96 -22.39
N VAL A 386 17.00 15.07 -23.34
CA VAL A 386 16.36 16.34 -23.69
C VAL A 386 15.39 16.75 -22.57
N VAL A 387 14.57 15.81 -22.08
CA VAL A 387 13.66 16.03 -20.96
C VAL A 387 14.41 16.36 -19.67
N GLU A 388 15.52 15.68 -19.39
CA GLU A 388 16.43 15.99 -18.26
C GLU A 388 16.91 17.44 -18.32
N THR A 389 17.40 17.88 -19.49
CA THR A 389 17.86 19.26 -19.69
C THR A 389 16.73 20.27 -19.50
N ILE A 390 15.52 19.98 -20.01
CA ILE A 390 14.34 20.84 -19.83
C ILE A 390 13.99 20.94 -18.35
N LEU A 391 13.91 19.83 -17.63
CA LEU A 391 13.56 19.80 -16.20
C LEU A 391 14.59 20.55 -15.35
N GLU A 392 15.89 20.31 -15.58
CA GLU A 392 16.98 21.01 -14.90
C GLU A 392 16.84 22.51 -15.11
N LYS A 393 16.77 22.97 -16.37
CA LYS A 393 16.72 24.39 -16.69
C LYS A 393 15.48 25.07 -16.14
N VAL A 394 14.30 24.48 -16.32
CA VAL A 394 13.04 25.07 -15.86
C VAL A 394 12.99 25.16 -14.34
N LEU A 395 13.30 24.08 -13.62
CA LEU A 395 13.17 24.06 -12.15
C LEU A 395 14.28 24.84 -11.44
N THR A 396 15.40 25.13 -12.10
CA THR A 396 16.47 25.98 -11.56
C THR A 396 16.41 27.44 -12.00
N LEU A 397 15.32 27.87 -12.66
CA LEU A 397 15.12 29.28 -12.98
C LEU A 397 15.13 30.12 -11.70
N ASN A 398 15.93 31.18 -11.69
CA ASN A 398 15.98 32.14 -10.58
C ASN A 398 14.59 32.76 -10.33
N PHE A 399 13.77 32.92 -11.36
CA PHE A 399 12.39 33.38 -11.24
C PHE A 399 11.54 32.43 -10.40
N ILE A 400 11.68 31.11 -10.57
CA ILE A 400 10.95 30.12 -9.75
C ILE A 400 11.40 30.22 -8.29
N ASP A 401 12.69 30.35 -8.03
CA ASP A 401 13.22 30.48 -6.66
C ASP A 401 12.70 31.77 -5.98
N VAL A 402 12.80 32.92 -6.66
CA VAL A 402 12.33 34.23 -6.15
C VAL A 402 10.81 34.26 -5.98
N LYS A 403 10.05 33.61 -6.89
CA LYS A 403 8.58 33.63 -6.89
C LYS A 403 7.92 32.41 -6.27
N ARG A 404 8.69 31.52 -5.64
CA ARG A 404 8.17 30.25 -5.12
C ARG A 404 6.96 30.39 -4.21
N GLY A 405 6.94 31.39 -3.33
CA GLY A 405 5.80 31.64 -2.43
C GLY A 405 4.53 32.04 -3.19
N VAL A 406 4.67 32.93 -4.20
CA VAL A 406 3.56 33.37 -5.06
C VAL A 406 3.02 32.21 -5.90
N LEU A 407 3.92 31.41 -6.48
CA LEU A 407 3.55 30.23 -7.27
C LEU A 407 2.87 29.16 -6.40
N PHE A 408 3.35 28.99 -5.16
CA PHE A 408 2.78 28.05 -4.21
C PHE A 408 1.39 28.50 -3.74
N ASP A 409 1.20 29.77 -3.41
CA ASP A 409 -0.11 30.31 -3.04
C ASP A 409 -1.12 30.21 -4.20
N PHE A 410 -0.67 30.42 -5.44
CA PHE A 410 -1.49 30.15 -6.62
C PHE A 410 -1.91 28.68 -6.74
N ALA A 411 -0.99 27.74 -6.47
CA ALA A 411 -1.31 26.32 -6.46
C ALA A 411 -2.34 25.97 -5.36
N LYS A 412 -2.27 26.61 -4.19
CA LYS A 412 -3.29 26.47 -3.13
C LYS A 412 -4.66 26.97 -3.61
N ASP A 413 -4.70 28.13 -4.26
CA ASP A 413 -5.93 28.72 -4.76
C ASP A 413 -6.59 27.89 -5.88
N MET A 414 -5.78 27.19 -6.68
CA MET A 414 -6.28 26.25 -7.69
C MET A 414 -6.89 24.97 -7.11
N LEU A 415 -6.50 24.59 -5.89
CA LEU A 415 -6.91 23.38 -5.20
C LEU A 415 -7.52 23.70 -3.82
N PRO A 416 -8.61 24.50 -3.76
CA PRO A 416 -9.10 25.09 -2.50
C PRO A 416 -9.66 24.05 -1.51
N ASP A 417 -9.95 22.83 -1.97
CA ASP A 417 -10.46 21.73 -1.16
C ASP A 417 -9.33 20.90 -0.51
N ILE A 418 -8.06 21.20 -0.82
CA ILE A 418 -6.88 20.52 -0.27
C ILE A 418 -6.19 21.46 0.75
N ASP A 419 -5.84 20.93 1.93
CA ASP A 419 -5.14 21.69 2.96
C ASP A 419 -3.61 21.66 2.77
N PHE A 420 -3.04 22.79 2.35
CA PHE A 420 -1.60 22.98 2.17
C PHE A 420 -0.91 23.64 3.38
N SER A 421 -1.58 23.79 4.53
CA SER A 421 -1.06 24.56 5.68
C SER A 421 0.24 24.01 6.27
N ASN A 422 0.51 22.71 6.08
CA ASN A 422 1.68 21.99 6.63
C ASN A 422 2.84 21.81 5.63
N VAL A 423 2.72 22.37 4.42
CA VAL A 423 3.76 22.31 3.39
C VAL A 423 4.70 23.50 3.56
N ASP A 424 6.01 23.23 3.67
CA ASP A 424 7.04 24.26 3.71
C ASP A 424 7.68 24.39 2.33
N ILE A 425 7.24 25.38 1.55
CA ILE A 425 7.76 25.60 0.21
C ILE A 425 9.25 25.99 0.22
N ASP A 426 9.75 26.63 1.30
CA ASP A 426 11.14 27.07 1.38
C ASP A 426 12.10 25.88 1.57
N ALA A 427 11.60 24.75 2.07
CA ALA A 427 12.35 23.51 2.25
C ALA A 427 12.49 22.69 0.95
N VAL A 428 11.79 23.06 -0.13
CA VAL A 428 11.90 22.37 -1.43
C VAL A 428 13.21 22.75 -2.13
N ASP A 429 13.98 21.75 -2.56
CA ASP A 429 15.17 21.87 -3.40
C ASP A 429 14.82 21.48 -4.84
N PHE A 430 14.37 22.46 -5.62
CA PHE A 430 13.98 22.26 -7.02
C PHE A 430 15.13 21.74 -7.90
N ALA A 431 16.39 22.06 -7.58
CA ALA A 431 17.54 21.60 -8.34
C ALA A 431 17.81 20.12 -8.13
N ASN A 432 17.78 19.65 -6.88
CA ASN A 432 17.83 18.22 -6.59
C ASN A 432 16.62 17.49 -7.21
N ASP A 433 15.43 18.06 -7.08
CA ASP A 433 14.20 17.41 -7.54
C ASP A 433 14.12 17.31 -9.06
N ALA A 434 14.69 18.26 -9.81
CA ALA A 434 14.83 18.14 -11.26
C ALA A 434 15.58 16.88 -11.68
N ASN A 435 16.69 16.58 -11.01
CA ASN A 435 17.48 15.37 -11.28
C ASN A 435 16.68 14.09 -10.97
N GLN A 436 15.97 14.07 -9.84
CA GLN A 436 15.15 12.93 -9.44
C GLN A 436 13.94 12.72 -10.38
N LEU A 437 13.29 13.79 -10.82
CA LEU A 437 12.19 13.74 -11.79
C LEU A 437 12.68 13.26 -13.17
N ALA A 438 13.87 13.68 -13.59
CA ALA A 438 14.48 13.21 -14.84
C ALA A 438 14.81 11.70 -14.79
N GLU A 439 15.39 11.22 -13.68
CA GLU A 439 15.62 9.79 -13.46
C GLU A 439 14.30 9.02 -13.40
N ALA A 440 13.29 9.52 -12.69
CA ALA A 440 11.95 8.90 -12.66
C ALA A 440 11.34 8.77 -14.07
N TYR A 441 11.43 9.83 -14.88
CA TYR A 441 11.00 9.80 -16.28
C TYR A 441 11.77 8.74 -17.07
N ALA A 442 13.10 8.72 -16.98
CA ALA A 442 13.95 7.75 -17.69
C ALA A 442 13.60 6.29 -17.33
N ARG A 443 13.24 6.02 -16.07
CA ARG A 443 12.77 4.70 -15.61
C ARG A 443 11.40 4.32 -16.14
N LEU A 444 10.52 5.30 -16.39
CA LEU A 444 9.19 5.07 -16.97
C LEU A 444 9.20 4.88 -18.49
N VAL A 445 10.23 5.34 -19.21
CA VAL A 445 10.29 5.26 -20.69
C VAL A 445 9.98 3.86 -21.24
N PRO A 446 10.51 2.74 -20.71
CA PRO A 446 10.15 1.40 -21.19
C PRO A 446 8.65 1.11 -21.11
N VAL A 447 7.98 1.60 -20.07
CA VAL A 447 6.53 1.45 -19.87
C VAL A 447 5.75 2.38 -20.81
N LEU A 448 6.18 3.63 -20.95
CA LEU A 448 5.55 4.64 -21.83
C LEU A 448 5.66 4.25 -23.32
N MET A 449 6.78 3.67 -23.71
CA MET A 449 7.01 3.19 -25.09
C MET A 449 6.32 1.86 -25.40
N SER A 450 5.77 1.16 -24.40
CA SER A 450 5.09 -0.12 -24.62
C SER A 450 3.85 0.01 -25.51
N ASP A 451 3.52 -1.05 -26.25
CA ASP A 451 2.31 -1.12 -27.09
C ASP A 451 1.00 -1.08 -26.27
N VAL A 452 1.09 -1.33 -24.96
CA VAL A 452 -0.07 -1.34 -24.05
C VAL A 452 -0.35 0.03 -23.43
N ASN A 453 0.62 0.94 -23.40
CA ASN A 453 0.41 2.32 -22.96
C ASN A 453 -0.50 3.06 -23.96
N PRO A 454 -1.67 3.57 -23.53
CA PRO A 454 -2.58 4.28 -24.42
C PRO A 454 -2.22 5.76 -24.61
N LEU A 455 -1.35 6.32 -23.75
CA LEU A 455 -0.95 7.72 -23.78
C LEU A 455 0.11 7.87 -24.87
N LYS A 456 -0.30 8.17 -26.11
CA LYS A 456 0.61 8.32 -27.26
C LYS A 456 0.65 9.74 -27.80
N THR A 457 -0.37 10.55 -27.54
CA THR A 457 -0.49 11.94 -27.98
C THR A 457 -0.88 12.82 -26.79
N ILE A 458 -0.75 14.15 -26.93
CA ILE A 458 -1.18 15.08 -25.88
C ILE A 458 -2.70 14.99 -25.61
N ASN A 459 -3.49 14.71 -26.66
CA ASN A 459 -4.93 14.51 -26.54
C ASN A 459 -5.25 13.26 -25.70
N ASP A 460 -4.49 12.17 -25.82
CA ASP A 460 -4.68 10.99 -24.98
C ASP A 460 -4.48 11.30 -23.48
N PHE A 461 -3.55 12.20 -23.14
CA PHE A 461 -3.38 12.68 -21.76
C PHE A 461 -4.56 13.51 -21.28
N PHE A 462 -5.04 14.46 -22.07
CA PHE A 462 -6.21 15.26 -21.70
C PHE A 462 -7.46 14.39 -21.59
N ASP A 463 -7.68 13.47 -22.52
CA ASP A 463 -8.78 12.52 -22.48
C ASP A 463 -8.67 11.61 -21.24
N PHE A 464 -7.46 11.22 -20.84
CA PHE A 464 -7.23 10.46 -19.61
C PHE A 464 -7.58 11.25 -18.35
N ILE A 465 -7.06 12.48 -18.22
CA ILE A 465 -7.32 13.36 -17.07
C ILE A 465 -8.81 13.71 -16.95
N ASN A 466 -9.49 13.92 -18.09
CA ASN A 466 -10.92 14.21 -18.14
C ASN A 466 -11.81 12.95 -18.01
N GLY A 467 -11.22 11.75 -17.93
CA GLY A 467 -11.95 10.48 -17.80
C GLY A 467 -12.64 10.00 -19.08
N GLU A 468 -12.30 10.57 -20.24
CA GLU A 468 -12.80 10.18 -21.57
C GLU A 468 -12.02 8.99 -22.17
N LEU A 469 -10.75 8.81 -21.77
CA LEU A 469 -9.92 7.66 -22.12
C LEU A 469 -9.88 6.65 -20.96
N TYR A 470 -10.54 5.51 -21.15
CA TYR A 470 -10.45 4.39 -20.20
C TYR A 470 -9.42 3.37 -20.66
N PHE A 471 -8.41 3.15 -19.82
CA PHE A 471 -7.45 2.07 -20.00
C PHE A 471 -7.54 1.09 -18.85
N TYR A 472 -7.36 -0.20 -19.15
CA TYR A 472 -7.35 -1.24 -18.13
C TYR A 472 -5.94 -1.33 -17.53
N PRO A 473 -5.69 -0.81 -16.31
CA PRO A 473 -4.33 -0.63 -15.79
C PRO A 473 -3.59 -1.95 -15.58
N PHE A 474 -4.35 -3.02 -15.36
CA PHE A 474 -3.84 -4.37 -15.25
C PHE A 474 -3.14 -4.88 -16.53
N LYS A 475 -3.19 -4.19 -17.68
CA LYS A 475 -2.32 -4.50 -18.83
C LYS A 475 -0.85 -4.15 -18.58
N LEU A 476 -0.56 -3.28 -17.62
CA LEU A 476 0.79 -2.89 -17.23
C LEU A 476 1.37 -3.81 -16.13
N LEU A 477 0.57 -4.73 -15.57
CA LEU A 477 1.04 -5.69 -14.57
C LEU A 477 1.89 -6.78 -15.23
N THR A 478 3.14 -6.47 -15.51
CA THR A 478 4.17 -7.47 -15.80
C THR A 478 5.34 -7.24 -14.84
N VAL A 479 6.09 -8.29 -14.49
CA VAL A 479 7.25 -8.18 -13.60
C VAL A 479 8.21 -7.08 -14.08
N GLU A 480 8.47 -7.02 -15.39
CA GLU A 480 9.32 -6.02 -16.01
C GLU A 480 8.77 -4.59 -15.85
N TYR A 481 7.51 -4.34 -16.24
CA TYR A 481 6.94 -2.99 -16.17
C TYR A 481 6.71 -2.50 -14.75
N VAL A 482 6.30 -3.37 -13.83
CA VAL A 482 6.13 -3.00 -12.42
C VAL A 482 7.47 -2.64 -11.80
N ASN A 483 8.55 -3.37 -12.11
CA ASN A 483 9.89 -3.00 -11.63
C ASN A 483 10.38 -1.65 -12.19
N TYR A 484 10.07 -1.32 -13.44
CA TYR A 484 10.32 0.03 -13.97
C TYR A 484 9.51 1.12 -13.27
N ILE A 485 8.24 0.86 -12.95
CA ILE A 485 7.39 1.78 -12.17
C ILE A 485 7.94 1.95 -10.75
N LEU A 486 8.36 0.87 -10.08
CA LEU A 486 8.96 0.93 -8.75
C LEU A 486 10.29 1.69 -8.74
N ASP A 487 11.14 1.52 -9.77
CA ASP A 487 12.35 2.33 -9.96
C ASP A 487 12.01 3.83 -10.10
N ALA A 488 10.94 4.17 -10.82
CA ALA A 488 10.50 5.56 -10.97
C ALA A 488 9.94 6.13 -9.66
N LEU A 489 9.10 5.36 -8.96
CA LEU A 489 8.56 5.72 -7.65
C LEU A 489 9.67 5.95 -6.62
N TYR A 490 10.73 5.15 -6.65
CA TYR A 490 11.90 5.35 -5.77
C TYR A 490 12.49 6.75 -5.93
N ASN A 491 12.70 7.22 -7.17
CA ASN A 491 13.21 8.56 -7.44
C ASN A 491 12.19 9.65 -7.10
N LEU A 492 10.89 9.42 -7.32
CA LEU A 492 9.85 10.36 -6.88
C LEU A 492 9.83 10.55 -5.36
N VAL A 493 10.02 9.46 -4.59
CA VAL A 493 10.16 9.49 -3.14
C VAL A 493 11.45 10.20 -2.69
N SER A 494 12.47 10.25 -3.53
CA SER A 494 13.69 11.04 -3.29
C SER A 494 13.51 12.55 -3.50
N THR A 495 12.36 13.02 -3.98
CA THR A 495 12.11 14.46 -4.17
C THR A 495 11.73 15.15 -2.86
N THR A 496 12.21 16.37 -2.69
CA THR A 496 11.78 17.24 -1.60
C THR A 496 10.36 17.78 -1.81
N ILE A 497 9.91 17.91 -3.06
CA ILE A 497 8.51 18.19 -3.41
C ILE A 497 7.59 17.16 -2.75
N LEU A 498 7.84 15.85 -2.95
CA LEU A 498 6.98 14.82 -2.35
C LEU A 498 7.09 14.85 -0.82
N LYS A 499 8.31 14.97 -0.28
CA LYS A 499 8.54 15.05 1.18
C LYS A 499 7.72 16.18 1.82
N GLU A 500 7.76 17.37 1.23
CA GLU A 500 7.01 18.52 1.75
C GLU A 500 5.50 18.39 1.48
N ALA A 501 5.10 17.65 0.45
CA ALA A 501 3.72 17.33 0.12
C ALA A 501 3.13 16.12 0.87
N ILE A 502 3.90 15.38 1.70
CA ILE A 502 3.40 14.24 2.50
C ILE A 502 2.09 14.59 3.24
N PRO A 503 1.97 15.74 3.96
CA PRO A 503 0.73 16.10 4.64
C PRO A 503 -0.50 16.12 3.74
N VAL A 504 -0.31 16.67 2.54
CA VAL A 504 -1.36 16.76 1.52
C VAL A 504 -1.67 15.39 0.94
N ALA A 505 -0.65 14.62 0.56
CA ALA A 505 -0.78 13.31 -0.06
C ALA A 505 -1.45 12.30 0.88
N PHE A 506 -1.09 12.31 2.16
CA PHE A 506 -1.64 11.42 3.18
C PHE A 506 -3.08 11.79 3.53
N SER A 507 -3.41 13.09 3.64
CA SER A 507 -4.80 13.54 3.79
C SER A 507 -5.67 13.09 2.61
N PHE A 508 -5.13 13.15 1.39
CA PHE A 508 -5.82 12.62 0.22
C PHE A 508 -5.99 11.09 0.29
N ALA A 509 -4.93 10.35 0.62
CA ALA A 509 -4.95 8.88 0.75
C ALA A 509 -5.93 8.40 1.82
N GLN A 510 -6.06 9.12 2.94
CA GLN A 510 -7.02 8.86 4.01
C GLN A 510 -8.47 8.82 3.49
N ASN A 511 -8.80 9.61 2.46
CA ASN A 511 -10.11 9.63 1.84
C ASN A 511 -10.32 8.51 0.79
N MET A 512 -9.27 7.76 0.44
CA MET A 512 -9.32 6.66 -0.54
C MET A 512 -9.38 5.28 0.12
N VAL A 513 -8.95 5.17 1.38
CA VAL A 513 -8.97 3.91 2.14
C VAL A 513 -10.25 3.77 2.98
N PRO A 514 -10.62 2.55 3.41
CA PRO A 514 -11.66 2.35 4.42
C PRO A 514 -11.39 3.22 5.67
N ALA A 515 -12.45 3.70 6.31
CA ALA A 515 -12.33 4.62 7.45
C ALA A 515 -11.50 4.02 8.60
N GLU A 516 -11.55 2.71 8.74
CA GLU A 516 -10.82 1.90 9.72
C GLU A 516 -9.29 1.96 9.50
N LEU A 517 -8.83 2.16 8.26
CA LEU A 517 -7.40 2.28 7.91
C LEU A 517 -6.94 3.74 7.80
N GLY A 518 -7.83 4.70 8.02
CA GLY A 518 -7.51 6.12 7.87
C GLY A 518 -6.42 6.62 8.82
N PHE A 519 -6.21 5.95 9.96
CA PHE A 519 -5.16 6.31 10.93
C PHE A 519 -3.74 6.07 10.41
N LEU A 520 -3.55 5.14 9.45
CA LEU A 520 -2.24 4.86 8.81
C LEU A 520 -1.68 6.07 8.05
N PHE A 521 -2.53 7.04 7.73
CA PHE A 521 -2.18 8.25 7.00
C PHE A 521 -2.31 9.51 7.89
N ASP A 522 -2.40 9.36 9.21
CA ASP A 522 -2.43 10.51 10.11
C ASP A 522 -1.05 11.19 10.16
N VAL A 523 -1.01 12.40 9.61
CA VAL A 523 0.21 13.19 9.43
C VAL A 523 0.69 13.78 10.76
N ASP A 524 -0.21 14.07 11.70
CA ASP A 524 0.16 14.66 12.99
C ASP A 524 0.91 13.66 13.88
N ALA A 525 0.78 12.36 13.59
CA ALA A 525 1.46 11.28 14.29
C ALA A 525 2.84 10.93 13.72
N THR A 526 3.17 11.39 12.50
CA THR A 526 4.35 10.92 11.75
C THR A 526 5.24 12.09 11.29
N THR A 527 6.56 11.94 11.34
CA THR A 527 7.47 12.91 10.70
C THR A 527 7.53 12.72 9.18
N LYS A 528 7.78 13.81 8.42
CA LYS A 528 7.95 13.72 6.95
C LYS A 528 9.09 12.76 6.59
N GLU A 529 10.17 12.75 7.37
CA GLU A 529 11.31 11.84 7.21
C GLU A 529 10.94 10.38 7.43
N ASP A 530 10.14 10.08 8.45
CA ASP A 530 9.69 8.72 8.74
C ASP A 530 8.74 8.21 7.65
N ALA A 531 7.80 9.04 7.18
CA ALA A 531 6.94 8.70 6.04
C ALA A 531 7.74 8.39 4.77
N ILE A 532 8.78 9.18 4.47
CA ILE A 532 9.66 8.93 3.32
C ILE A 532 10.48 7.64 3.50
N SER A 533 10.97 7.36 4.72
CA SER A 533 11.64 6.10 5.06
C SER A 533 10.72 4.90 4.77
N ASP A 534 9.51 4.94 5.31
CA ASP A 534 8.52 3.88 5.15
C ASP A 534 8.14 3.67 3.68
N LEU A 535 8.01 4.75 2.88
CA LEU A 535 7.77 4.63 1.43
C LEU A 535 8.90 3.91 0.70
N TYR A 536 10.17 4.11 1.11
CA TYR A 536 11.28 3.33 0.56
C TYR A 536 11.20 1.85 0.94
N ASP A 537 10.87 1.55 2.20
CA ASP A 537 10.76 0.18 2.70
C ASP A 537 9.60 -0.54 1.99
N LEU A 538 8.47 0.14 1.76
CA LEU A 538 7.34 -0.38 0.97
C LEU A 538 7.67 -0.58 -0.52
N ILE A 539 8.45 0.33 -1.14
CA ILE A 539 8.92 0.14 -2.53
C ILE A 539 9.86 -1.07 -2.61
N PHE A 540 10.74 -1.24 -1.62
CA PHE A 540 11.63 -2.40 -1.52
C PHE A 540 10.83 -3.69 -1.33
N LEU A 541 9.85 -3.70 -0.43
CA LEU A 541 8.94 -4.83 -0.23
C LEU A 541 8.20 -5.17 -1.53
N ALA A 542 7.57 -4.19 -2.17
CA ALA A 542 6.82 -4.39 -3.40
C ALA A 542 7.68 -5.02 -4.50
N ARG A 543 8.96 -4.63 -4.61
CA ARG A 543 9.91 -5.25 -5.55
C ARG A 543 10.14 -6.72 -5.24
N ASN A 544 10.44 -7.06 -3.99
CA ASN A 544 10.68 -8.45 -3.59
C ASN A 544 9.41 -9.32 -3.75
N VAL A 545 8.23 -8.76 -3.47
CA VAL A 545 6.93 -9.45 -3.64
C VAL A 545 6.64 -9.72 -5.13
N VAL A 546 6.95 -8.75 -6.00
CA VAL A 546 6.84 -8.92 -7.46
C VAL A 546 7.81 -9.98 -7.96
N ASP A 547 9.07 -9.93 -7.52
CA ASP A 547 10.11 -10.89 -7.89
C ASP A 547 9.84 -12.30 -7.33
N ALA A 548 9.09 -12.40 -6.22
CA ALA A 548 8.58 -13.66 -5.66
C ALA A 548 7.37 -14.24 -6.40
N GLY A 549 6.81 -13.52 -7.39
CA GLY A 549 5.75 -14.02 -8.27
C GLY A 549 4.34 -13.48 -8.01
N ALA A 550 4.16 -12.39 -7.25
CA ALA A 550 2.82 -11.85 -6.99
C ALA A 550 2.01 -11.52 -8.26
N ILE A 551 2.69 -11.08 -9.33
CA ILE A 551 2.05 -10.82 -10.64
C ILE A 551 1.64 -12.13 -11.32
N ASP A 552 2.47 -13.17 -11.22
CA ASP A 552 2.17 -14.49 -11.74
C ASP A 552 0.90 -15.04 -11.05
N LEU A 553 0.83 -14.92 -9.72
CA LEU A 553 -0.34 -15.29 -8.93
C LEU A 553 -1.62 -14.56 -9.40
N TYR A 554 -1.55 -13.26 -9.67
CA TYR A 554 -2.70 -12.48 -10.17
C TYR A 554 -3.28 -13.05 -11.47
N TYR A 555 -2.44 -13.58 -12.37
CA TYR A 555 -2.88 -14.23 -13.60
C TYR A 555 -3.18 -15.73 -13.45
N GLY A 556 -3.19 -16.25 -12.22
CA GLY A 556 -3.42 -17.67 -11.93
C GLY A 556 -2.26 -18.57 -12.34
N ILE A 557 -1.06 -18.01 -12.47
CA ILE A 557 0.18 -18.76 -12.63
C ILE A 557 0.67 -19.12 -11.23
N ASP A 558 1.10 -20.36 -11.10
CA ASP A 558 1.50 -20.93 -9.81
C ASP A 558 2.84 -20.33 -9.32
N ILE A 559 2.98 -20.18 -8.01
CA ILE A 559 4.15 -19.56 -7.36
C ILE A 559 4.76 -20.49 -6.31
N GLU A 560 6.05 -20.33 -6.05
CA GLU A 560 6.75 -21.09 -5.01
C GLU A 560 6.42 -20.52 -3.62
N ILE A 561 5.99 -21.36 -2.68
CA ILE A 561 5.52 -20.95 -1.34
C ILE A 561 6.32 -21.51 -0.17
N ASN A 562 7.24 -22.44 -0.42
CA ASN A 562 8.07 -23.04 0.62
C ASN A 562 9.33 -22.20 0.97
N LYS A 563 9.36 -20.94 0.55
CA LYS A 563 10.44 -19.99 0.84
C LYS A 563 9.96 -18.95 1.86
N PRO A 564 10.39 -19.03 3.13
CA PRO A 564 9.86 -18.16 4.17
C PRO A 564 10.32 -16.71 4.02
N GLU A 565 11.40 -16.45 3.29
CA GLU A 565 12.08 -15.15 3.28
C GLU A 565 11.18 -14.00 2.83
N ILE A 566 10.29 -14.23 1.87
CA ILE A 566 9.37 -13.18 1.40
C ILE A 566 8.26 -12.89 2.42
N PHE A 567 7.76 -13.92 3.11
CA PHE A 567 6.72 -13.76 4.12
C PHE A 567 7.27 -13.05 5.36
N LYS A 568 8.48 -13.42 5.79
CA LYS A 568 9.20 -12.69 6.84
C LYS A 568 9.47 -11.25 6.45
N LEU A 569 9.94 -11.00 5.22
CA LEU A 569 10.16 -9.63 4.77
C LEU A 569 8.87 -8.78 4.80
N ILE A 570 7.71 -9.36 4.49
CA ILE A 570 6.40 -8.69 4.64
C ILE A 570 6.15 -8.32 6.11
N VAL A 571 6.33 -9.28 7.02
CA VAL A 571 6.13 -9.09 8.47
C VAL A 571 7.11 -8.04 9.00
N ASP A 572 8.40 -8.21 8.74
CA ASP A 572 9.48 -7.28 9.11
C ASP A 572 9.17 -5.87 8.63
N THR A 573 8.82 -5.70 7.35
CA THR A 573 8.52 -4.37 6.80
C THR A 573 7.34 -3.73 7.52
N ILE A 574 6.27 -4.48 7.80
CA ILE A 574 5.08 -3.96 8.50
C ILE A 574 5.44 -3.54 9.93
N PHE A 575 6.19 -4.35 10.66
CA PHE A 575 6.59 -4.05 12.05
C PHE A 575 7.60 -2.89 12.13
N ASP A 576 8.43 -2.71 11.10
CA ASP A 576 9.41 -1.63 11.01
C ASP A 576 8.81 -0.29 10.52
N LEU A 577 7.56 -0.26 10.05
CA LEU A 577 6.90 0.98 9.61
C LEU A 577 6.78 1.98 10.76
N LYS A 578 7.43 3.12 10.60
CA LYS A 578 7.46 4.18 11.60
C LYS A 578 6.16 4.99 11.64
N THR A 579 5.45 5.08 10.51
CA THR A 579 4.13 5.72 10.39
C THR A 579 3.06 4.92 11.13
N LEU A 580 3.22 3.60 11.20
CA LEU A 580 2.31 2.72 11.93
C LEU A 580 2.51 2.85 13.44
N ASP A 581 3.77 2.92 13.93
CA ASP A 581 4.11 3.02 15.35
C ASP A 581 3.25 2.08 16.21
N LEU A 582 3.55 0.77 16.13
CA LEU A 582 2.76 -0.29 16.77
C LEU A 582 2.55 -0.08 18.28
N ALA A 583 3.46 0.62 18.96
CA ALA A 583 3.30 0.94 20.38
C ALA A 583 2.10 1.86 20.66
N ASN A 584 1.73 2.70 19.71
CA ASN A 584 0.63 3.66 19.84
C ASN A 584 -0.61 3.27 19.00
N ASN A 585 -0.43 2.67 17.82
CA ASN A 585 -1.53 2.35 16.91
C ASN A 585 -1.71 0.84 16.65
N GLY A 586 -0.93 -0.04 17.28
CA GLY A 586 -1.05 -1.48 17.08
C GLY A 586 -2.46 -2.00 17.42
N THR A 587 -3.07 -1.51 18.50
CA THR A 587 -4.47 -1.82 18.83
C THR A 587 -5.43 -1.42 17.70
N GLN A 588 -5.29 -0.19 17.18
CA GLN A 588 -6.13 0.29 16.07
C GLN A 588 -5.92 -0.53 14.80
N LEU A 589 -4.69 -1.00 14.54
CA LEU A 589 -4.41 -1.90 13.43
C LEU A 589 -5.16 -3.22 13.58
N VAL A 590 -5.08 -3.87 14.75
CA VAL A 590 -5.80 -5.13 15.00
C VAL A 590 -7.31 -4.90 14.90
N GLU A 591 -7.83 -3.84 15.52
CA GLU A 591 -9.25 -3.46 15.42
C GLU A 591 -9.68 -3.27 13.96
N ALA A 592 -8.89 -2.56 13.16
CA ALA A 592 -9.19 -2.31 11.76
C ALA A 592 -9.17 -3.60 10.94
N LEU A 593 -8.17 -4.46 11.14
CA LEU A 593 -8.06 -5.75 10.46
C LEU A 593 -9.23 -6.69 10.81
N LEU A 594 -9.59 -6.79 12.10
CA LEU A 594 -10.73 -7.58 12.58
C LEU A 594 -12.07 -7.01 12.06
N THR A 595 -12.23 -5.69 12.05
CA THR A 595 -13.43 -5.02 11.52
C THR A 595 -13.58 -5.25 10.02
N LEU A 596 -12.49 -5.15 9.25
CA LEU A 596 -12.48 -5.46 7.81
C LEU A 596 -12.78 -6.94 7.53
N ALA A 597 -12.37 -7.83 8.44
CA ALA A 597 -12.75 -9.25 8.43
C ALA A 597 -14.18 -9.51 8.94
N ASN A 598 -14.91 -8.46 9.34
CA ASN A 598 -16.27 -8.52 9.86
C ASN A 598 -16.39 -9.37 11.14
N ILE A 599 -15.42 -9.20 12.06
CA ILE A 599 -15.33 -9.83 13.37
C ILE A 599 -15.80 -8.82 14.44
N ASP A 600 -16.68 -9.22 15.36
CA ASP A 600 -17.00 -8.38 16.53
C ASP A 600 -15.79 -8.29 17.45
N ILE A 601 -15.40 -7.05 17.75
CA ILE A 601 -14.21 -6.73 18.52
C ILE A 601 -14.52 -6.56 20.02
N SER A 602 -15.77 -6.75 20.45
CA SER A 602 -16.22 -6.54 21.84
C SER A 602 -15.44 -7.33 22.89
N ASP A 603 -14.93 -8.50 22.51
CA ASP A 603 -14.31 -9.47 23.41
C ASP A 603 -12.79 -9.59 23.22
N VAL A 604 -12.19 -8.61 22.53
CA VAL A 604 -10.74 -8.59 22.28
C VAL A 604 -10.02 -7.79 23.38
N ASP A 605 -9.05 -8.42 24.05
CA ASP A 605 -8.23 -7.79 25.09
C ASP A 605 -6.89 -7.29 24.53
N TYR A 606 -6.88 -6.05 24.05
CA TYR A 606 -5.72 -5.44 23.40
C TYR A 606 -4.58 -5.06 24.37
N ASP A 607 -4.88 -4.88 25.66
CA ASP A 607 -3.89 -4.43 26.66
C ASP A 607 -2.81 -5.48 26.93
N GLN A 608 -3.01 -6.72 26.46
CA GLN A 608 -2.09 -7.84 26.63
C GLN A 608 -1.15 -8.06 25.45
N ILE A 609 -1.26 -7.29 24.36
CA ILE A 609 -0.43 -7.49 23.18
C ILE A 609 1.00 -6.97 23.41
N ASP A 610 1.97 -7.86 23.27
CA ASP A 610 3.41 -7.60 23.40
C ASP A 610 4.05 -7.45 22.01
N TRP A 611 3.92 -6.25 21.46
CA TRP A 611 4.44 -5.91 20.12
C TRP A 611 5.95 -6.13 19.97
N ASP A 612 6.72 -6.06 21.06
CA ASP A 612 8.19 -6.22 21.02
C ASP A 612 8.60 -7.67 20.70
N ASN A 613 7.79 -8.66 21.09
CA ASN A 613 8.07 -10.08 20.89
C ASN A 613 7.22 -10.71 19.76
N GLU A 614 6.10 -10.09 19.41
CA GLU A 614 5.14 -10.67 18.46
C GLU A 614 5.73 -10.88 17.05
N GLN A 615 6.58 -9.99 16.57
CA GLN A 615 7.27 -10.15 15.27
C GLN A 615 8.06 -11.46 15.22
N ALA A 616 8.85 -11.74 16.26
CA ALA A 616 9.67 -12.95 16.32
C ALA A 616 8.81 -14.21 16.38
N ILE A 617 7.68 -14.17 17.10
CA ILE A 617 6.74 -15.29 17.17
C ILE A 617 6.12 -15.57 15.80
N ILE A 618 5.68 -14.53 15.07
CA ILE A 618 5.12 -14.69 13.71
C ILE A 618 6.18 -15.25 12.75
N ASP A 619 7.42 -14.78 12.84
CA ASP A 619 8.53 -15.28 12.03
C ASP A 619 8.86 -16.75 12.31
N ASP A 620 8.85 -17.16 13.59
CA ASP A 620 9.05 -18.55 13.99
C ASP A 620 7.90 -19.44 13.49
N VAL A 621 6.65 -18.95 13.52
CA VAL A 621 5.50 -19.64 12.92
C VAL A 621 5.67 -19.79 11.41
N ILE A 622 6.15 -18.76 10.71
CA ILE A 622 6.44 -18.81 9.26
C ILE A 622 7.51 -19.86 8.95
N ASP A 623 8.55 -19.97 9.78
CA ASP A 623 9.59 -21.01 9.62
C ASP A 623 9.00 -22.42 9.76
N VAL A 624 8.21 -22.66 10.81
CA VAL A 624 7.60 -23.99 11.02
C VAL A 624 6.61 -24.33 9.91
N LEU A 625 5.81 -23.37 9.45
CA LEU A 625 4.92 -23.57 8.30
C LEU A 625 5.71 -23.89 7.02
N SER A 626 6.83 -23.21 6.78
CA SER A 626 7.73 -23.52 5.67
C SER A 626 8.32 -24.93 5.78
N ASP A 627 8.72 -25.35 6.98
CA ASP A 627 9.20 -26.72 7.24
C ASP A 627 8.11 -27.77 7.01
N ILE A 628 6.84 -27.48 7.35
CA ILE A 628 5.69 -28.35 7.05
C ILE A 628 5.51 -28.48 5.53
N LEU A 629 5.56 -27.35 4.80
CA LEU A 629 5.46 -27.36 3.34
C LEU A 629 6.60 -28.19 2.73
N ALA A 630 7.83 -28.02 3.22
CA ALA A 630 9.00 -28.74 2.75
C ALA A 630 8.95 -30.25 3.08
N ASP A 631 8.57 -30.64 4.30
CA ASP A 631 8.44 -32.06 4.72
C ASP A 631 7.40 -32.82 3.88
N ASN A 632 6.42 -32.08 3.35
CA ASN A 632 5.34 -32.61 2.53
C ASN A 632 5.52 -32.39 1.01
N ASN A 633 6.65 -31.83 0.59
CA ASN A 633 6.96 -31.49 -0.81
C ASN A 633 5.93 -30.55 -1.47
N PHE A 634 5.27 -29.67 -0.69
CA PHE A 634 4.49 -28.56 -1.23
C PHE A 634 5.47 -27.46 -1.62
N VAL A 635 5.85 -27.42 -2.90
CA VAL A 635 6.75 -26.39 -3.42
C VAL A 635 5.94 -25.22 -3.95
N MET A 636 4.87 -25.51 -4.67
CA MET A 636 4.03 -24.52 -5.33
C MET A 636 2.71 -24.29 -4.59
N LEU A 637 2.12 -23.11 -4.71
CA LEU A 637 0.81 -22.79 -4.12
C LEU A 637 -0.29 -23.72 -4.65
N GLY A 638 -0.22 -24.08 -5.93
CA GLY A 638 -1.13 -25.02 -6.57
C GLY A 638 -1.11 -26.39 -5.92
N ASP A 639 0.05 -26.86 -5.44
CA ASP A 639 0.16 -28.14 -4.73
C ASP A 639 -0.67 -28.12 -3.44
N LEU A 640 -0.56 -27.03 -2.66
CA LEU A 640 -1.32 -26.85 -1.43
C LEU A 640 -2.83 -26.67 -1.70
N ILE A 641 -3.19 -25.88 -2.71
CA ILE A 641 -4.58 -25.66 -3.11
C ILE A 641 -5.22 -26.98 -3.56
N ASP A 642 -4.52 -27.76 -4.37
CA ASP A 642 -4.99 -29.06 -4.85
C ASP A 642 -5.14 -30.04 -3.68
N PHE A 643 -4.15 -30.09 -2.76
CA PHE A 643 -4.20 -30.90 -1.53
C PHE A 643 -5.44 -30.60 -0.66
N ILE A 644 -5.73 -29.31 -0.43
CA ILE A 644 -6.91 -28.89 0.36
C ILE A 644 -8.20 -29.20 -0.40
N ARG A 645 -8.28 -28.83 -1.69
CA ARG A 645 -9.48 -29.00 -2.51
C ARG A 645 -9.87 -30.46 -2.68
N ASP A 646 -8.88 -31.33 -2.86
CA ASP A 646 -9.10 -32.76 -3.08
C ASP A 646 -9.31 -33.50 -1.74
N GLY A 647 -9.14 -32.80 -0.61
CA GLY A 647 -9.40 -33.31 0.73
C GLY A 647 -8.34 -34.28 1.22
N GLU A 648 -7.13 -34.22 0.67
CA GLU A 648 -6.05 -35.15 0.98
C GLU A 648 -5.56 -35.05 2.43
N TYR A 649 -5.77 -33.90 3.08
CA TYR A 649 -5.56 -33.73 4.53
C TYR A 649 -6.42 -34.66 5.39
N LYS A 650 -7.50 -35.25 4.85
CA LYS A 650 -8.30 -36.26 5.56
C LYS A 650 -7.72 -37.66 5.46
N ASN A 651 -6.72 -37.87 4.61
CA ASN A 651 -6.07 -39.16 4.43
C ASN A 651 -4.96 -39.34 5.47
N LEU A 652 -5.09 -40.37 6.31
CA LEU A 652 -4.08 -40.72 7.32
C LEU A 652 -2.69 -40.98 6.71
N ASP A 653 -2.61 -41.43 5.45
CA ASP A 653 -1.35 -41.71 4.77
C ASP A 653 -0.47 -40.45 4.57
N PHE A 654 -1.07 -39.27 4.52
CA PHE A 654 -0.36 -37.99 4.42
C PHE A 654 0.52 -37.74 5.66
N TYR A 655 -0.04 -37.96 6.84
CA TYR A 655 0.63 -37.65 8.10
C TYR A 655 1.82 -38.57 8.34
N LYS A 656 2.96 -37.97 8.66
CA LYS A 656 4.19 -38.62 9.14
C LYS A 656 4.48 -38.10 10.55
N GLU A 657 5.31 -38.82 11.29
CA GLU A 657 5.74 -38.40 12.63
C GLU A 657 6.38 -37.00 12.61
N SER A 658 7.25 -36.74 11.61
CA SER A 658 7.86 -35.41 11.38
C SER A 658 6.83 -34.31 11.17
N THR A 659 5.83 -34.55 10.32
CA THR A 659 4.77 -33.58 10.04
C THR A 659 3.93 -33.29 11.28
N LEU A 660 3.57 -34.32 12.06
CA LEU A 660 2.83 -34.15 13.31
C LEU A 660 3.66 -33.38 14.34
N GLN A 661 4.96 -33.64 14.42
CA GLN A 661 5.85 -32.91 15.33
C GLN A 661 5.92 -31.42 14.98
N LEU A 662 6.07 -31.08 13.70
CA LEU A 662 6.05 -29.69 13.24
C LEU A 662 4.68 -29.02 13.46
N LEU A 663 3.57 -29.74 13.30
CA LEU A 663 2.24 -29.20 13.62
C LEU A 663 2.11 -28.87 15.11
N VAL A 664 2.66 -29.71 15.99
CA VAL A 664 2.70 -29.41 17.42
C VAL A 664 3.60 -28.21 17.71
N ASP A 665 4.77 -28.12 17.07
CA ASP A 665 5.68 -26.98 17.22
C ASP A 665 4.98 -25.66 16.78
N ALA A 666 4.18 -25.69 15.70
CA ALA A 666 3.40 -24.54 15.25
C ALA A 666 2.31 -24.13 16.26
N VAL A 667 1.61 -25.10 16.85
CA VAL A 667 0.59 -24.84 17.89
C VAL A 667 1.24 -24.23 19.13
N GLU A 668 2.39 -24.75 19.58
CA GLU A 668 3.12 -24.19 20.72
C GLU A 668 3.54 -22.73 20.47
N LEU A 669 4.09 -22.40 19.29
CA LEU A 669 4.41 -21.01 18.94
C LEU A 669 3.16 -20.11 18.86
N ILE A 670 2.06 -20.62 18.31
CA ILE A 670 0.77 -19.90 18.29
C ILE A 670 0.27 -19.61 19.71
N THR A 671 0.51 -20.50 20.68
CA THR A 671 0.18 -20.24 22.09
C THR A 671 1.10 -19.23 22.76
N GLU A 672 2.23 -18.86 22.16
CA GLU A 672 3.07 -17.77 22.65
C GLU A 672 2.55 -16.40 22.17
N SER A 673 1.94 -16.34 20.97
CA SER A 673 1.38 -15.12 20.37
C SER A 673 0.35 -14.43 21.26
N THR A 674 0.57 -13.15 21.50
CA THR A 674 -0.33 -12.29 22.29
C THR A 674 -1.45 -11.69 21.45
N ILE A 675 -1.22 -11.47 20.15
CA ILE A 675 -2.28 -11.06 19.22
C ILE A 675 -3.34 -12.16 19.09
N LEU A 676 -2.92 -13.41 18.90
CA LEU A 676 -3.86 -14.53 18.75
C LEU A 676 -4.63 -14.78 20.05
N LYS A 677 -3.99 -14.62 21.21
CA LYS A 677 -4.68 -14.65 22.52
C LYS A 677 -5.78 -13.60 22.61
N ALA A 678 -5.48 -12.36 22.22
CA ALA A 678 -6.45 -11.27 22.27
C ALA A 678 -7.68 -11.57 21.39
N ALA A 679 -7.50 -12.21 20.22
CA ALA A 679 -8.57 -12.44 19.25
C ALA A 679 -9.23 -13.85 19.29
N ALA A 680 -8.71 -14.80 20.08
CA ALA A 680 -9.06 -16.21 20.00
C ALA A 680 -10.57 -16.52 20.12
N PHE A 681 -11.23 -15.95 21.13
CA PHE A 681 -12.67 -16.17 21.36
C PHE A 681 -13.52 -15.56 20.24
N ALA A 682 -13.25 -14.30 19.88
CA ALA A 682 -13.98 -13.60 18.83
C ALA A 682 -13.92 -14.34 17.48
N VAL A 683 -12.72 -14.84 17.11
CA VAL A 683 -12.54 -15.61 15.87
C VAL A 683 -13.25 -16.97 15.94
N PHE A 684 -13.10 -17.69 17.06
CA PHE A 684 -13.67 -19.03 17.20
C PHE A 684 -15.20 -19.01 17.18
N ASP A 685 -15.83 -18.16 17.99
CA ASP A 685 -17.29 -18.14 18.15
C ASP A 685 -18.03 -17.64 16.90
N GLN A 686 -17.42 -16.76 16.10
CA GLN A 686 -18.07 -16.18 14.92
C GLN A 686 -17.81 -16.92 13.61
N PHE A 687 -16.67 -17.59 13.49
CA PHE A 687 -16.26 -18.23 12.24
C PHE A 687 -16.14 -19.73 12.40
N ILE A 688 -15.37 -20.20 13.38
CA ILE A 688 -15.09 -21.63 13.53
C ILE A 688 -16.35 -22.37 13.96
N LEU A 689 -16.97 -21.97 15.07
CA LEU A 689 -18.13 -22.66 15.64
C LEU A 689 -19.32 -22.71 14.65
N PRO A 690 -19.72 -21.62 13.96
CA PRO A 690 -20.81 -21.67 13.00
C PRO A 690 -20.47 -22.48 11.74
N MET A 691 -19.20 -22.52 11.32
CA MET A 691 -18.76 -23.29 10.16
C MET A 691 -18.89 -24.81 10.37
N LEU A 692 -18.87 -25.28 11.62
CA LEU A 692 -19.05 -26.69 11.95
C LEU A 692 -20.49 -27.17 11.76
N GLY A 693 -21.48 -26.27 11.73
CA GLY A 693 -22.88 -26.61 11.44
C GLY A 693 -23.50 -27.63 12.41
N LEU A 694 -23.23 -27.46 13.70
CA LEU A 694 -23.50 -28.46 14.72
C LEU A 694 -24.95 -28.38 15.28
N PRO A 695 -25.50 -29.50 15.78
CA PRO A 695 -26.65 -29.49 16.68
C PRO A 695 -26.36 -28.70 17.96
N SER A 696 -27.40 -28.15 18.60
CA SER A 696 -27.29 -27.32 19.81
C SER A 696 -26.46 -27.95 20.94
N GLU A 697 -26.62 -29.25 21.15
CA GLU A 697 -25.95 -29.99 22.21
C GLU A 697 -24.43 -30.15 21.94
N LEU A 698 -24.02 -30.16 20.67
CA LEU A 698 -22.62 -30.15 20.27
C LEU A 698 -22.04 -28.73 20.20
N GLU A 699 -22.88 -27.73 19.92
CA GLU A 699 -22.51 -26.32 19.93
C GLU A 699 -22.14 -25.87 21.35
N ASP A 700 -22.97 -26.16 22.36
CA ASP A 700 -22.69 -25.84 23.78
C ASP A 700 -21.41 -26.53 24.31
N LEU A 701 -21.12 -27.74 23.80
CA LEU A 701 -19.96 -28.55 24.16
C LEU A 701 -18.66 -28.00 23.56
N LEU A 702 -18.71 -27.46 22.35
CA LEU A 702 -17.54 -26.92 21.65
C LEU A 702 -17.39 -25.41 21.81
N SER A 703 -18.41 -24.68 22.28
CA SER A 703 -18.30 -23.25 22.54
C SER A 703 -17.25 -22.95 23.59
N PHE A 704 -16.61 -21.79 23.51
CA PHE A 704 -15.71 -21.34 24.57
C PHE A 704 -16.43 -20.62 25.72
N ASP A 705 -17.76 -20.73 25.82
CA ASP A 705 -18.50 -20.21 26.97
C ASP A 705 -17.97 -20.79 28.29
N GLY A 706 -17.60 -19.89 29.21
CA GLY A 706 -17.04 -20.23 30.50
C GLY A 706 -15.50 -20.28 30.55
N TYR A 707 -14.82 -20.20 29.40
CA TYR A 707 -13.36 -20.07 29.35
C TYR A 707 -12.87 -18.66 29.67
N THR A 708 -11.74 -18.59 30.35
CA THR A 708 -10.84 -17.44 30.30
C THR A 708 -9.74 -17.72 29.28
N ILE A 709 -9.12 -16.66 28.75
CA ILE A 709 -8.04 -16.85 27.76
C ILE A 709 -6.87 -17.65 28.37
N ASP A 710 -6.53 -17.40 29.63
CA ASP A 710 -5.51 -18.17 30.36
C ASP A 710 -5.84 -19.66 30.43
N ALA A 711 -7.09 -20.02 30.72
CA ALA A 711 -7.52 -21.42 30.78
C ALA A 711 -7.49 -22.10 29.40
N LEU A 712 -7.83 -21.36 28.34
CA LEU A 712 -7.76 -21.86 26.97
C LEU A 712 -6.30 -22.13 26.56
N ILE A 713 -5.40 -21.20 26.87
CA ILE A 713 -3.96 -21.34 26.57
C ILE A 713 -3.34 -22.49 27.36
N GLU A 714 -3.64 -22.60 28.66
CA GLU A 714 -3.18 -23.74 29.47
C GLU A 714 -3.64 -25.07 28.85
N ASP A 715 -4.88 -25.14 28.36
CA ASP A 715 -5.39 -26.33 27.67
C ASP A 715 -4.69 -26.60 26.35
N PHE A 716 -4.38 -25.58 25.53
CA PHE A 716 -3.58 -25.78 24.32
C PHE A 716 -2.15 -26.25 24.63
N GLU A 717 -1.52 -25.74 25.68
CA GLU A 717 -0.20 -26.22 26.14
C GLU A 717 -0.28 -27.69 26.59
N ARG A 718 -1.34 -28.06 27.33
CA ARG A 718 -1.61 -29.46 27.74
C ARG A 718 -1.85 -30.35 26.53
N LEU A 719 -2.68 -29.93 25.59
CA LEU A 719 -2.95 -30.65 24.34
C LEU A 719 -1.68 -30.84 23.50
N SER A 720 -0.80 -29.85 23.47
CA SER A 720 0.51 -29.95 22.80
C SER A 720 1.39 -31.01 23.46
N ARG A 721 1.45 -31.04 24.81
CA ARG A 721 2.16 -32.11 25.56
C ARG A 721 1.54 -33.49 25.31
N ILE A 722 0.20 -33.60 25.34
CA ILE A 722 -0.52 -34.83 25.02
C ILE A 722 -0.16 -35.32 23.61
N ALA A 723 -0.16 -34.42 22.62
CA ALA A 723 0.21 -34.73 21.25
C ALA A 723 1.66 -35.23 21.16
N ARG A 724 2.63 -34.58 21.82
CA ARG A 724 4.03 -35.06 21.90
C ARG A 724 4.10 -36.47 22.50
N TYR A 725 3.47 -36.70 23.65
CA TYR A 725 3.47 -38.02 24.28
C TYR A 725 2.80 -39.09 23.42
N ALA A 726 1.72 -38.75 22.70
CA ALA A 726 1.05 -39.67 21.78
C ALA A 726 1.90 -39.99 20.55
N ILE A 727 2.61 -38.99 20.00
CA ILE A 727 3.58 -39.18 18.91
C ILE A 727 4.70 -40.12 19.37
N ASP A 728 5.31 -39.85 20.53
CA ASP A 728 6.36 -40.68 21.14
C ASP A 728 5.88 -42.12 21.45
N PHE A 729 4.59 -42.27 21.78
CA PHE A 729 3.94 -43.57 22.00
C PHE A 729 3.73 -44.35 20.69
N GLY A 730 3.90 -43.72 19.53
CA GLY A 730 3.67 -44.33 18.22
C GLY A 730 2.20 -44.31 17.79
N ALA A 731 1.39 -43.38 18.29
CA ALA A 731 -0.04 -43.32 17.99
C ALA A 731 -0.34 -43.29 16.48
N LEU A 732 0.48 -42.61 15.67
CA LEU A 732 0.33 -42.58 14.22
C LEU A 732 0.48 -43.96 13.56
N ASP A 733 1.47 -44.75 14.00
CA ASP A 733 1.66 -46.11 13.48
C ASP A 733 0.49 -47.02 13.89
N ILE A 734 0.05 -46.90 15.15
CA ILE A 734 -1.08 -47.64 15.70
C ILE A 734 -2.37 -47.37 14.90
N VAL A 735 -2.70 -46.11 14.60
CA VAL A 735 -3.91 -45.79 13.79
C VAL A 735 -3.82 -46.26 12.34
N LYS A 736 -2.60 -46.45 11.81
CA LYS A 736 -2.33 -47.05 10.49
C LYS A 736 -2.34 -48.58 10.51
N GLY A 737 -2.64 -49.20 11.65
CA GLY A 737 -2.71 -50.65 11.83
C GLY A 737 -1.41 -51.30 12.32
N GLY A 738 -0.45 -50.51 12.79
CA GLY A 738 0.76 -50.97 13.47
C GLY A 738 0.49 -51.67 14.81
N GLU A 739 1.53 -52.30 15.35
CA GLU A 739 1.46 -52.98 16.65
C GLU A 739 1.52 -51.96 17.80
N ILE A 740 0.72 -52.18 18.84
CA ILE A 740 0.67 -51.35 20.05
C ILE A 740 1.79 -51.79 20.99
N ASN A 741 2.67 -50.86 21.36
CA ASN A 741 3.72 -51.10 22.34
C ASN A 741 3.23 -50.80 23.77
N TYR A 742 2.65 -51.81 24.42
CA TYR A 742 2.08 -51.68 25.77
C TYR A 742 3.11 -51.44 26.89
N ASP A 743 4.41 -51.70 26.66
CA ASP A 743 5.47 -51.53 27.67
C ASP A 743 5.75 -50.05 28.04
N GLN A 744 5.09 -49.10 27.39
CA GLN A 744 5.33 -47.66 27.54
C GLN A 744 4.38 -46.97 28.53
N ALA A 745 4.13 -47.59 29.69
CA ALA A 745 3.18 -47.08 30.68
C ALA A 745 3.44 -45.65 31.15
N GLU A 746 4.70 -45.22 31.24
CA GLU A 746 5.04 -43.85 31.64
C GLU A 746 4.48 -42.80 30.66
N LEU A 747 4.46 -43.08 29.35
CA LEU A 747 3.86 -42.19 28.35
C LEU A 747 2.34 -42.14 28.50
N VAL A 748 1.70 -43.31 28.68
CA VAL A 748 0.25 -43.43 28.86
C VAL A 748 -0.21 -42.73 30.13
N LYS A 749 0.53 -42.87 31.24
CA LYS A 749 0.27 -42.16 32.50
C LYS A 749 0.30 -40.64 32.31
N LYS A 750 1.33 -40.12 31.63
CA LYS A 750 1.44 -38.68 31.34
C LYS A 750 0.32 -38.18 30.44
N ILE A 751 -0.09 -38.98 29.44
CA ILE A 751 -1.24 -38.66 28.60
C ILE A 751 -2.51 -38.54 29.46
N PHE A 752 -2.77 -39.50 30.36
CA PHE A 752 -3.93 -39.45 31.25
C PHE A 752 -3.86 -38.26 32.23
N GLU A 753 -2.71 -38.01 32.84
CA GLU A 753 -2.50 -36.88 33.75
C GLU A 753 -2.84 -35.55 33.06
N GLU A 754 -2.31 -35.30 31.85
CA GLU A 754 -2.56 -34.05 31.13
C GLU A 754 -4.00 -33.98 30.59
N LEU A 755 -4.54 -35.07 30.03
CA LEU A 755 -5.89 -35.11 29.44
C LEU A 755 -6.96 -34.84 30.50
N PHE A 756 -6.82 -35.45 31.67
CA PHE A 756 -7.78 -35.30 32.76
C PHE A 756 -7.58 -34.00 33.57
N SER A 757 -6.49 -33.28 33.34
CA SER A 757 -6.21 -31.96 33.93
C SER A 757 -6.58 -30.81 32.99
N LEU A 758 -7.21 -31.07 31.85
CA LEU A 758 -7.73 -30.02 30.97
C LEU A 758 -8.83 -29.24 31.69
N ASN A 759 -8.74 -27.90 31.65
CA ASN A 759 -9.78 -26.99 32.10
C ASN A 759 -11.12 -27.26 31.38
N TYR A 760 -11.07 -27.80 30.16
CA TYR A 760 -12.22 -28.30 29.42
C TYR A 760 -13.13 -29.21 30.23
N LEU A 761 -12.56 -30.21 30.93
CA LEU A 761 -13.36 -31.15 31.70
C LEU A 761 -14.03 -30.47 32.88
N ASP A 762 -13.37 -29.48 33.48
CA ASP A 762 -13.92 -28.72 34.60
C ASP A 762 -15.00 -27.73 34.17
N ILE A 763 -14.78 -26.98 33.09
CA ILE A 763 -15.67 -25.95 32.58
C ILE A 763 -16.90 -26.57 31.90
N LYS A 764 -16.71 -27.66 31.13
CA LYS A 764 -17.76 -28.29 30.33
C LYS A 764 -18.34 -29.57 30.95
N ARG A 765 -18.06 -29.88 32.22
CA ARG A 765 -18.53 -31.10 32.91
C ARG A 765 -20.01 -31.42 32.69
N GLN A 766 -20.91 -30.46 32.89
CA GLN A 766 -22.34 -30.69 32.72
C GLN A 766 -22.71 -30.84 31.23
N ALA A 767 -22.11 -30.05 30.34
CA ALA A 767 -22.36 -30.17 28.90
C ALA A 767 -21.91 -31.53 28.35
N ILE A 768 -20.82 -32.10 28.89
CA ILE A 768 -20.38 -33.47 28.58
C ILE A 768 -21.45 -34.48 29.02
N VAL A 769 -21.98 -34.35 30.24
CA VAL A 769 -23.05 -35.25 30.75
C VAL A 769 -24.32 -35.13 29.93
N ASP A 770 -24.75 -33.91 29.61
CA ASP A 770 -25.94 -33.65 28.81
C ASP A 770 -25.80 -34.24 27.40
N PHE A 771 -24.62 -34.09 26.78
CA PHE A 771 -24.32 -34.71 25.50
C PHE A 771 -24.33 -36.24 25.58
N LEU A 772 -23.72 -36.84 26.62
CA LEU A 772 -23.75 -38.28 26.83
C LEU A 772 -25.19 -38.81 27.00
N GLU A 773 -26.05 -38.10 27.73
CA GLU A 773 -27.47 -38.46 27.89
C GLU A 773 -28.19 -38.55 26.53
N THR A 774 -27.83 -37.70 25.54
CA THR A 774 -28.39 -37.82 24.18
C THR A 774 -27.99 -39.11 23.46
N ILE A 775 -26.86 -39.71 23.83
CA ILE A 775 -26.32 -40.93 23.21
C ILE A 775 -26.83 -42.18 23.93
N ILE A 776 -26.85 -42.17 25.27
CA ILE A 776 -27.09 -43.38 26.08
C ILE A 776 -28.41 -43.36 26.88
N GLY A 777 -29.08 -42.21 27.02
CA GLY A 777 -30.32 -42.09 27.80
C GLY A 777 -31.47 -42.94 27.27
N GLU A 778 -31.53 -43.17 25.95
CA GLU A 778 -32.52 -44.08 25.35
C GLU A 778 -32.34 -45.56 25.77
N GLN A 779 -31.20 -45.91 26.39
CA GLN A 779 -30.91 -47.27 26.87
C GLN A 779 -31.38 -47.53 28.31
N GLY A 780 -32.16 -46.60 28.89
CA GLY A 780 -32.67 -46.70 30.26
C GLY A 780 -31.64 -46.34 31.32
N ILE A 781 -30.59 -45.62 30.96
CA ILE A 781 -29.60 -45.06 31.88
C ILE A 781 -30.05 -43.63 32.19
N ASP A 782 -30.18 -43.29 33.47
CA ASP A 782 -30.58 -41.94 33.91
C ASP A 782 -29.35 -41.19 34.45
N LEU A 783 -28.70 -40.37 33.61
CA LEU A 783 -27.56 -39.57 34.05
C LEU A 783 -27.95 -38.35 34.89
N SER A 784 -29.25 -38.06 35.11
CA SER A 784 -29.66 -36.99 36.04
C SER A 784 -29.30 -37.31 37.50
N LEU A 785 -28.95 -38.57 37.78
CA LEU A 785 -28.46 -39.05 39.08
C LEU A 785 -26.94 -38.91 39.23
N PHE A 786 -26.20 -38.53 38.18
CA PHE A 786 -24.75 -38.37 38.21
C PHE A 786 -24.37 -36.97 38.68
N ASP A 787 -23.74 -36.88 39.85
CA ASP A 787 -23.19 -35.62 40.36
C ASP A 787 -21.78 -35.38 39.80
N VAL A 788 -21.72 -34.85 38.58
CA VAL A 788 -20.44 -34.57 37.93
C VAL A 788 -19.64 -33.45 38.62
N ASP A 789 -20.28 -32.61 39.44
CA ASP A 789 -19.58 -31.56 40.21
C ASP A 789 -18.70 -32.15 41.32
N ALA A 790 -19.01 -33.35 41.80
CA ALA A 790 -18.25 -34.05 42.82
C ALA A 790 -17.05 -34.85 42.26
N VAL A 791 -16.90 -34.95 40.94
CA VAL A 791 -15.79 -35.66 40.28
C VAL A 791 -14.52 -34.83 40.27
N ASP A 792 -13.43 -35.42 40.75
CA ASP A 792 -12.05 -34.94 40.67
C ASP A 792 -11.36 -35.57 39.45
N PHE A 793 -11.59 -34.98 38.27
CA PHE A 793 -11.05 -35.50 37.01
C PHE A 793 -9.52 -35.62 37.05
N ALA A 794 -8.80 -34.59 37.51
CA ALA A 794 -7.35 -34.60 37.57
C ALA A 794 -6.80 -35.70 38.49
N GLY A 795 -7.40 -35.88 39.68
CA GLY A 795 -7.08 -36.97 40.59
C GLY A 795 -7.36 -38.36 39.97
N ASP A 796 -8.50 -38.50 39.28
CA ASP A 796 -8.88 -39.73 38.61
C ASP A 796 -7.99 -40.06 37.41
N GLY A 797 -7.46 -39.07 36.70
CA GLY A 797 -6.48 -39.27 35.63
C GLY A 797 -5.22 -39.99 36.10
N LEU A 798 -4.70 -39.63 37.28
CA LEU A 798 -3.57 -40.32 37.91
C LEU A 798 -3.91 -41.79 38.23
N LEU A 799 -5.10 -42.02 38.80
CA LEU A 799 -5.59 -43.37 39.11
C LEU A 799 -5.83 -44.20 37.83
N LEU A 800 -6.30 -43.60 36.74
CA LEU A 800 -6.44 -44.27 35.44
C LEU A 800 -5.08 -44.63 34.83
N GLY A 801 -4.06 -43.82 35.08
CA GLY A 801 -2.67 -44.17 34.81
C GLY A 801 -2.20 -45.40 35.59
N ASP A 802 -2.49 -45.46 36.90
CA ASP A 802 -2.19 -46.61 37.75
C ASP A 802 -3.01 -47.86 37.37
N PHE A 803 -4.25 -47.67 36.92
CA PHE A 803 -5.09 -48.71 36.35
C PHE A 803 -4.45 -49.33 35.11
N TYR A 804 -3.96 -48.51 34.17
CA TYR A 804 -3.22 -48.99 33.00
C TYR A 804 -1.95 -49.76 33.41
N GLU A 805 -1.19 -49.26 34.40
CA GLU A 805 0.01 -49.95 34.89
C GLU A 805 -0.33 -51.32 35.50
N ALA A 806 -1.43 -51.42 36.25
CA ALA A 806 -1.92 -52.69 36.81
C ALA A 806 -2.33 -53.71 35.73
N LEU A 807 -2.69 -53.25 34.53
CA LEU A 807 -3.01 -54.11 33.38
C LEU A 807 -1.77 -54.60 32.61
N LEU A 808 -0.58 -54.01 32.80
CA LEU A 808 0.64 -54.41 32.08
C LEU A 808 0.94 -55.92 32.09
N PRO A 809 0.76 -56.68 33.20
CA PRO A 809 0.98 -58.13 33.19
C PRO A 809 0.08 -58.88 32.18
N ILE A 810 -1.03 -58.28 31.77
CA ILE A 810 -1.90 -58.77 30.69
C ILE A 810 -1.41 -58.24 29.35
N LEU A 811 -1.25 -56.93 29.25
CA LEU A 811 -1.01 -56.23 27.98
C LEU A 811 0.35 -56.53 27.35
N THR A 812 1.32 -56.96 28.16
CA THR A 812 2.72 -57.24 27.75
C THR A 812 3.02 -58.74 27.68
N ASP A 813 2.03 -59.59 27.95
CA ASP A 813 2.14 -61.04 27.83
C ASP A 813 2.31 -61.43 26.36
N GLU A 814 3.28 -62.30 26.05
CA GLU A 814 3.59 -62.69 24.65
C GLU A 814 2.39 -63.35 23.93
N ASP A 815 1.46 -63.95 24.69
CA ASP A 815 0.26 -64.59 24.17
C ASP A 815 -0.97 -63.65 24.19
N PHE A 816 -0.80 -62.36 24.49
CA PHE A 816 -1.90 -61.38 24.48
C PHE A 816 -2.32 -61.07 23.02
N PRO A 817 -3.60 -61.26 22.65
CA PRO A 817 -4.03 -61.25 21.26
C PRO A 817 -4.34 -59.84 20.72
N LEU A 818 -4.59 -58.86 21.58
CA LEU A 818 -5.04 -57.52 21.18
C LEU A 818 -3.85 -56.60 20.93
N THR A 819 -3.01 -56.92 19.95
CA THR A 819 -1.77 -56.18 19.68
C THR A 819 -1.93 -55.05 18.67
N SER A 820 -3.09 -54.85 18.07
CA SER A 820 -3.37 -53.75 17.13
C SER A 820 -4.83 -53.32 17.19
N ILE A 821 -5.15 -52.15 16.61
CA ILE A 821 -6.54 -51.68 16.51
C ILE A 821 -7.43 -52.69 15.76
N ASP A 822 -6.92 -53.34 14.72
CA ASP A 822 -7.69 -54.32 13.96
C ASP A 822 -7.97 -55.59 14.79
N ALA A 823 -7.01 -56.01 15.62
CA ALA A 823 -7.22 -57.11 16.56
C ALA A 823 -8.25 -56.75 17.65
N ILE A 824 -8.21 -55.52 18.16
CA ILE A 824 -9.21 -54.99 19.10
C ILE A 824 -10.60 -54.96 18.44
N LYS A 825 -10.72 -54.45 17.21
CA LYS A 825 -11.99 -54.42 16.47
C LYS A 825 -12.53 -55.83 16.23
N ALA A 826 -11.69 -56.76 15.77
CA ALA A 826 -12.08 -58.16 15.57
C ALA A 826 -12.55 -58.80 16.88
N PHE A 827 -11.88 -58.51 18.00
CA PHE A 827 -12.35 -58.95 19.31
C PHE A 827 -13.68 -58.32 19.71
N MET A 828 -13.91 -57.03 19.45
CA MET A 828 -15.20 -56.38 19.75
C MET A 828 -16.36 -56.94 18.90
N GLU A 829 -16.07 -57.47 17.70
CA GLU A 829 -17.08 -58.09 16.83
C GLU A 829 -17.45 -59.51 17.26
N ASP A 830 -16.46 -60.35 17.58
CA ASP A 830 -16.66 -61.77 17.88
C ASP A 830 -16.75 -62.08 19.39
N LEU A 831 -16.28 -61.16 20.23
CA LEU A 831 -16.25 -61.23 21.70
C LEU A 831 -15.76 -62.59 22.22
N ASP A 832 -14.67 -63.12 21.68
CA ASP A 832 -14.08 -64.38 22.13
C ASP A 832 -13.25 -64.18 23.41
N TYR A 833 -13.89 -64.41 24.55
CA TYR A 833 -13.30 -64.19 25.88
C TYR A 833 -12.41 -65.34 26.36
N GLU A 834 -12.47 -66.53 25.73
CA GLU A 834 -11.81 -67.75 26.24
C GLU A 834 -10.30 -67.57 26.33
N GLN A 835 -9.70 -66.88 25.36
CA GLN A 835 -8.27 -66.57 25.32
C GLN A 835 -7.77 -65.69 26.49
N PHE A 836 -8.67 -65.00 27.20
CA PHE A 836 -8.32 -64.16 28.35
C PHE A 836 -8.51 -64.86 29.70
N LEU A 837 -9.04 -66.10 29.71
CA LEU A 837 -9.28 -66.88 30.93
C LEU A 837 -7.97 -67.51 31.46
N LYS A 838 -7.04 -66.69 31.94
CA LYS A 838 -5.79 -67.13 32.59
C LYS A 838 -5.76 -66.66 34.04
N ASP A 839 -5.25 -67.49 34.97
CA ASP A 839 -5.13 -67.12 36.40
C ASP A 839 -4.37 -65.78 36.55
N THR A 840 -3.26 -65.60 35.82
CA THR A 840 -2.47 -64.36 35.80
C THR A 840 -3.26 -63.14 35.32
N TYR A 841 -4.09 -63.31 34.28
CA TYR A 841 -4.90 -62.20 33.75
C TYR A 841 -6.01 -61.82 34.71
N ALA A 842 -6.66 -62.83 35.33
CA ALA A 842 -7.71 -62.59 36.31
C ALA A 842 -7.19 -61.82 37.54
N TYR A 843 -5.98 -62.15 38.02
CA TYR A 843 -5.35 -61.40 39.12
C TYR A 843 -5.00 -59.96 38.74
N ALA A 844 -4.35 -59.76 37.60
CA ALA A 844 -4.00 -58.41 37.13
C ALA A 844 -5.26 -57.56 36.86
N LEU A 845 -6.33 -58.15 36.33
CA LEU A 845 -7.61 -57.48 36.14
C LEU A 845 -8.26 -57.12 37.47
N VAL A 846 -8.23 -57.99 38.48
CA VAL A 846 -8.74 -57.67 39.83
C VAL A 846 -7.97 -56.52 40.45
N ASP A 847 -6.64 -56.53 40.36
CA ASP A 847 -5.79 -55.45 40.88
C ASP A 847 -6.08 -54.12 40.15
N ALA A 848 -6.25 -54.14 38.82
CA ALA A 848 -6.66 -52.98 38.05
C ALA A 848 -8.05 -52.48 38.47
N LEU A 849 -9.06 -53.35 38.54
CA LEU A 849 -10.42 -52.98 38.96
C LEU A 849 -10.46 -52.36 40.36
N LYS A 850 -9.58 -52.77 41.28
CA LYS A 850 -9.46 -52.14 42.61
C LYS A 850 -9.03 -50.69 42.50
N VAL A 851 -8.12 -50.35 41.60
CA VAL A 851 -7.73 -48.95 41.34
C VAL A 851 -8.91 -48.19 40.74
N LEU A 852 -9.56 -48.74 39.71
CA LEU A 852 -10.69 -48.09 39.03
C LEU A 852 -11.84 -47.78 39.99
N VAL A 853 -12.20 -48.71 40.88
CA VAL A 853 -13.27 -48.53 41.88
C VAL A 853 -12.99 -47.40 42.88
N THR A 854 -11.72 -47.03 43.09
CA THR A 854 -11.33 -45.94 43.99
C THR A 854 -11.38 -44.55 43.35
N THR A 855 -11.68 -44.46 42.06
CA THR A 855 -11.88 -43.17 41.37
C THR A 855 -13.14 -42.48 41.86
N SER A 856 -13.12 -41.15 41.88
CA SER A 856 -14.31 -40.35 42.16
C SER A 856 -15.38 -40.55 41.08
N LEU A 857 -14.98 -40.73 39.82
CA LEU A 857 -15.88 -41.02 38.71
C LEU A 857 -16.72 -42.28 38.94
N VAL A 858 -16.11 -43.40 39.36
CA VAL A 858 -16.88 -44.62 39.65
C VAL A 858 -17.80 -44.42 40.83
N LYS A 859 -17.33 -43.73 41.88
CA LYS A 859 -18.15 -43.43 43.05
C LYS A 859 -19.41 -42.65 42.68
N GLU A 860 -19.26 -41.56 41.93
CA GLU A 860 -20.38 -40.70 41.54
C GLU A 860 -21.30 -41.36 40.49
N LEU A 861 -20.85 -42.41 39.78
CA LEU A 861 -21.67 -43.23 38.89
C LEU A 861 -22.51 -44.30 39.61
N ILE A 862 -22.29 -44.54 40.91
CA ILE A 862 -23.04 -45.57 41.68
C ILE A 862 -24.56 -45.33 41.65
N PRO A 863 -25.10 -44.11 41.86
CA PRO A 863 -26.53 -43.83 41.76
C PRO A 863 -27.13 -44.23 40.41
N VAL A 864 -26.44 -43.90 39.31
CA VAL A 864 -26.83 -44.27 37.94
C VAL A 864 -26.83 -45.79 37.77
N ALA A 865 -25.75 -46.46 38.19
CA ALA A 865 -25.61 -47.90 38.09
C ALA A 865 -26.67 -48.66 38.91
N PHE A 866 -26.99 -48.16 40.10
CA PHE A 866 -28.02 -48.76 40.96
C PHE A 866 -29.42 -48.58 40.38
N ASP A 867 -29.73 -47.42 39.82
CA ASP A 867 -31.03 -47.22 39.15
C ASP A 867 -31.18 -48.15 37.94
N PHE A 868 -30.13 -48.23 37.11
CA PHE A 868 -30.10 -49.17 35.99
C PHE A 868 -30.25 -50.63 36.47
N ALA A 869 -29.53 -51.03 37.52
CA ALA A 869 -29.61 -52.38 38.08
C ALA A 869 -31.01 -52.72 38.63
N ARG A 870 -31.74 -51.77 39.23
CA ARG A 870 -33.12 -51.99 39.71
C ARG A 870 -34.07 -52.44 38.61
N GLN A 871 -33.79 -52.12 37.34
CA GLN A 871 -34.60 -52.56 36.21
C GLN A 871 -34.52 -54.07 35.96
N TYR A 872 -33.45 -54.72 36.44
CA TYR A 872 -33.19 -56.16 36.27
C TYR A 872 -33.38 -56.97 37.55
N VAL A 873 -33.46 -56.31 38.71
CA VAL A 873 -33.73 -56.95 39.99
C VAL A 873 -35.25 -57.08 40.21
N PRO A 874 -35.77 -58.26 40.61
CA PRO A 874 -37.18 -58.40 40.95
C PRO A 874 -37.62 -57.37 42.01
N GLU A 875 -38.86 -56.87 41.92
CA GLU A 875 -39.38 -55.79 42.79
C GLU A 875 -39.23 -56.14 44.28
N GLU A 876 -39.35 -57.43 44.62
CA GLU A 876 -39.21 -57.95 45.98
C GLU A 876 -37.80 -57.74 46.56
N PHE A 877 -36.75 -57.67 45.72
CA PHE A 877 -35.35 -57.47 46.14
C PHE A 877 -34.80 -56.09 45.84
N ALA A 878 -35.56 -55.20 45.19
CA ALA A 878 -35.10 -53.86 44.83
C ALA A 878 -34.63 -53.02 46.05
N PHE A 879 -35.08 -53.38 47.25
CA PHE A 879 -34.67 -52.73 48.50
C PHE A 879 -33.19 -52.86 48.82
N VAL A 880 -32.48 -53.85 48.26
CA VAL A 880 -31.04 -54.04 48.45
C VAL A 880 -30.25 -52.91 47.76
N LEU A 881 -30.85 -52.27 46.76
CA LEU A 881 -30.27 -51.17 45.99
C LEU A 881 -30.74 -49.80 46.53
N ASP A 882 -31.08 -49.68 47.82
CA ASP A 882 -31.53 -48.44 48.44
C ASP A 882 -30.36 -47.60 48.98
N LEU A 883 -29.96 -46.58 48.21
CA LEU A 883 -28.85 -45.70 48.56
C LEU A 883 -29.11 -44.81 49.77
N SER A 884 -30.36 -44.73 50.27
CA SER A 884 -30.65 -44.06 51.55
C SER A 884 -30.23 -44.88 52.76
N VAL A 885 -29.97 -46.18 52.57
CA VAL A 885 -29.53 -47.13 53.60
C VAL A 885 -28.05 -47.49 53.44
N VAL A 886 -27.58 -47.69 52.20
CA VAL A 886 -26.18 -47.98 51.87
C VAL A 886 -25.66 -46.89 50.93
N ASN A 887 -24.90 -45.93 51.44
CA ASN A 887 -24.42 -44.79 50.64
C ASN A 887 -23.27 -45.17 49.68
N GLU A 888 -22.85 -44.25 48.80
CA GLU A 888 -21.82 -44.54 47.79
C GLU A 888 -20.50 -45.04 48.39
N ASP A 889 -20.02 -44.44 49.50
CA ASP A 889 -18.79 -44.87 50.17
C ASP A 889 -18.87 -46.34 50.64
N MET A 890 -20.01 -46.74 51.20
CA MET A 890 -20.25 -48.12 51.62
C MET A 890 -20.33 -49.08 50.43
N VAL A 891 -20.83 -48.61 49.27
CA VAL A 891 -20.84 -49.38 48.02
C VAL A 891 -19.43 -49.52 47.44
N VAL A 892 -18.59 -48.48 47.49
CA VAL A 892 -17.17 -48.57 47.08
C VAL A 892 -16.42 -49.59 47.96
N GLU A 893 -16.64 -49.56 49.28
CA GLU A 893 -16.11 -50.57 50.20
C GLU A 893 -16.58 -51.99 49.82
N ASP A 894 -17.87 -52.14 49.48
CA ASP A 894 -18.43 -53.41 49.03
C ASP A 894 -17.81 -53.91 47.73
N LEU A 895 -17.63 -53.03 46.75
CA LEU A 895 -16.99 -53.38 45.47
C LEU A 895 -15.55 -53.87 45.70
N LEU A 896 -14.77 -53.20 46.56
CA LEU A 896 -13.43 -53.65 46.93
C LEU A 896 -13.46 -55.01 47.65
N GLN A 897 -14.44 -55.24 48.53
CA GLN A 897 -14.62 -56.51 49.23
C GLN A 897 -15.08 -57.64 48.28
N VAL A 898 -15.90 -57.32 47.28
CA VAL A 898 -16.30 -58.25 46.21
C VAL A 898 -15.09 -58.59 45.33
N LEU A 899 -14.24 -57.61 44.98
CA LEU A 899 -13.00 -57.87 44.23
C LEU A 899 -12.02 -58.75 45.03
N ASP A 900 -11.91 -58.54 46.34
CA ASP A 900 -11.20 -59.46 47.24
C ASP A 900 -11.82 -60.87 47.27
N ALA A 901 -13.15 -60.97 47.24
CA ALA A 901 -13.85 -62.25 47.17
C ALA A 901 -13.59 -62.95 45.82
N VAL A 902 -13.55 -62.20 44.71
CA VAL A 902 -13.18 -62.72 43.38
C VAL A 902 -11.75 -63.23 43.38
N GLN A 903 -10.80 -62.53 44.02
CA GLN A 903 -9.43 -63.00 44.20
C GLN A 903 -9.39 -64.38 44.89
N ILE A 904 -10.15 -64.56 45.97
CA ILE A 904 -10.27 -65.86 46.66
C ILE A 904 -10.92 -66.90 45.74
N ALA A 905 -11.93 -66.53 44.95
CA ALA A 905 -12.56 -67.44 43.99
C ALA A 905 -11.56 -67.90 42.90
N ILE A 906 -10.67 -67.01 42.42
CA ILE A 906 -9.59 -67.38 41.51
C ILE A 906 -8.65 -68.38 42.17
N ASP A 907 -8.23 -68.13 43.42
CA ASP A 907 -7.38 -69.07 44.20
C ASP A 907 -8.06 -70.45 44.37
N LEU A 908 -9.38 -70.46 44.52
CA LEU A 908 -10.21 -71.67 44.61
C LEU A 908 -10.38 -72.39 43.26
N GLY A 909 -9.91 -71.80 42.16
CA GLY A 909 -9.93 -72.39 40.82
C GLY A 909 -11.09 -71.93 39.93
N ALA A 910 -11.68 -70.76 40.17
CA ALA A 910 -12.77 -70.23 39.33
C ALA A 910 -12.39 -70.14 37.83
N VAL A 911 -11.18 -69.68 37.50
CA VAL A 911 -10.71 -69.61 36.10
C VAL A 911 -10.55 -71.01 35.50
N LYS A 912 -10.09 -71.99 36.28
CA LYS A 912 -10.03 -73.39 35.85
C LYS A 912 -11.42 -73.94 35.57
N TYR A 913 -12.39 -73.64 36.43
CA TYR A 913 -13.78 -74.04 36.23
C TYR A 913 -14.34 -73.49 34.92
N PHE A 914 -14.13 -72.21 34.62
CA PHE A 914 -14.59 -71.61 33.35
C PHE A 914 -13.87 -72.15 32.11
N ASN A 915 -12.66 -72.68 32.25
CA ASN A 915 -11.92 -73.36 31.18
C ASN A 915 -12.21 -74.87 31.08
N ASP A 916 -13.29 -75.35 31.71
CA ASP A 916 -13.61 -76.78 31.82
C ASP A 916 -12.45 -77.65 32.38
N ALA A 917 -11.57 -77.03 33.18
CA ALA A 917 -10.45 -77.69 33.83
C ALA A 917 -10.82 -78.17 35.24
N PRO A 918 -10.37 -79.37 35.67
CA PRO A 918 -10.78 -79.94 36.96
C PRO A 918 -10.37 -79.08 38.16
N VAL A 919 -11.35 -78.68 38.98
CA VAL A 919 -11.14 -77.94 40.24
C VAL A 919 -11.10 -78.90 41.41
N ARG A 920 -10.02 -78.88 42.21
CA ARG A 920 -9.85 -79.78 43.36
C ARG A 920 -10.54 -79.26 44.61
N LEU A 921 -11.29 -80.14 45.28
CA LEU A 921 -11.98 -79.84 46.55
C LEU A 921 -11.08 -80.03 47.78
N ALA A 922 -9.96 -80.73 47.65
CA ALA A 922 -9.06 -80.97 48.77
C ALA A 922 -8.24 -79.71 49.12
N GLY A 923 -8.34 -79.24 50.36
CA GLY A 923 -7.53 -78.13 50.88
C GLY A 923 -8.15 -76.73 50.76
N ILE A 924 -9.38 -76.62 50.21
CA ILE A 924 -10.03 -75.33 49.95
C ILE A 924 -10.91 -74.81 51.10
N LYS A 925 -11.09 -75.62 52.15
CA LYS A 925 -12.12 -75.44 53.19
C LYS A 925 -12.09 -74.06 53.86
N ASP A 926 -10.90 -73.55 54.21
CA ASP A 926 -10.80 -72.26 54.90
C ASP A 926 -10.99 -71.09 53.92
N GLN A 927 -10.50 -71.19 52.69
CA GLN A 927 -10.71 -70.17 51.64
C GLN A 927 -12.16 -70.10 51.18
N ALA A 928 -12.86 -71.24 51.01
CA ALA A 928 -14.28 -71.27 50.68
C ALA A 928 -15.16 -70.63 51.77
N VAL A 929 -14.75 -70.79 53.03
CA VAL A 929 -15.41 -70.14 54.17
C VAL A 929 -15.13 -68.65 54.20
N GLU A 930 -13.89 -68.24 53.92
CA GLU A 930 -13.53 -66.83 53.81
C GLU A 930 -14.29 -66.14 52.68
N LEU A 931 -14.47 -66.81 51.53
CA LEU A 931 -15.28 -66.33 50.42
C LEU A 931 -16.74 -66.09 50.84
N VAL A 932 -17.39 -67.09 51.44
CA VAL A 932 -18.79 -66.97 51.89
C VAL A 932 -18.95 -65.88 52.94
N LYS A 933 -17.99 -65.77 53.87
CA LYS A 933 -18.00 -64.70 54.88
C LYS A 933 -17.91 -63.32 54.24
N LYS A 934 -16.92 -63.09 53.36
CA LYS A 934 -16.76 -61.79 52.68
C LYS A 934 -18.02 -61.40 51.90
N LEU A 935 -18.67 -62.34 51.21
CA LEU A 935 -19.90 -62.04 50.46
C LEU A 935 -21.11 -61.74 51.37
N LEU A 936 -21.24 -62.44 52.51
CA LEU A 936 -22.33 -62.16 53.46
C LEU A 936 -22.09 -60.88 54.25
N THR A 937 -20.85 -60.44 54.43
CA THR A 937 -20.51 -59.26 55.22
C THR A 937 -20.38 -57.97 54.42
N ILE A 938 -20.80 -57.93 53.15
CA ILE A 938 -20.90 -56.66 52.42
C ILE A 938 -22.04 -55.81 52.98
N ASN A 939 -21.92 -54.48 52.92
CA ASN A 939 -22.89 -53.51 53.38
C ASN A 939 -24.28 -53.71 52.75
N LEU A 940 -24.37 -54.02 51.46
CA LEU A 940 -25.61 -54.35 50.74
C LEU A 940 -26.37 -55.55 51.34
N VAL A 941 -25.67 -56.50 51.97
CA VAL A 941 -26.29 -57.65 52.63
C VAL A 941 -26.52 -57.35 54.10
N THR A 942 -25.54 -56.77 54.78
CA THR A 942 -25.58 -56.56 56.23
C THR A 942 -26.61 -55.54 56.67
N ALA A 943 -26.87 -54.50 55.87
CA ALA A 943 -27.92 -53.53 56.12
C ALA A 943 -29.34 -54.12 55.97
N HIS A 944 -29.43 -55.30 55.37
CA HIS A 944 -30.65 -55.83 54.77
C HIS A 944 -30.97 -57.28 55.19
N TYR A 945 -30.18 -57.89 56.09
CA TYR A 945 -30.34 -59.28 56.52
C TYR A 945 -31.76 -59.69 56.89
N GLU A 946 -32.44 -58.90 57.75
CA GLU A 946 -33.78 -59.23 58.21
C GLU A 946 -34.75 -59.33 57.03
N ARG A 947 -34.76 -58.31 56.17
CA ARG A 947 -35.64 -58.26 55.00
C ARG A 947 -35.29 -59.30 53.94
N LEU A 948 -34.01 -59.64 53.76
CA LEU A 948 -33.58 -60.73 52.90
C LEU A 948 -34.12 -62.08 53.39
N ILE A 949 -34.08 -62.34 54.70
CA ILE A 949 -34.69 -63.54 55.28
C ILE A 949 -36.21 -63.50 55.14
N GLU A 950 -36.88 -62.37 55.38
CA GLU A 950 -38.33 -62.26 55.17
C GLU A 950 -38.73 -62.61 53.73
N GLU A 951 -38.02 -62.11 52.72
CA GLU A 951 -38.29 -62.48 51.32
C GLU A 951 -37.99 -63.96 51.04
N ALA A 952 -36.89 -64.50 51.58
CA ALA A 952 -36.59 -65.93 51.47
C ALA A 952 -37.69 -66.81 52.09
N LEU A 953 -38.31 -66.37 53.18
CA LEU A 953 -39.47 -67.03 53.79
C LEU A 953 -40.70 -66.93 52.88
N ARG A 954 -40.97 -65.77 52.28
CA ARG A 954 -42.07 -65.59 51.30
C ARG A 954 -41.88 -66.47 50.07
N MET A 955 -40.65 -66.69 49.61
CA MET A 955 -40.34 -67.60 48.48
C MET A 955 -40.68 -69.06 48.78
N ILE A 956 -40.58 -69.48 50.04
CA ILE A 956 -41.08 -70.78 50.52
C ILE A 956 -42.49 -70.62 51.10
N ASP A 957 -43.29 -69.72 50.52
CA ASP A 957 -44.70 -69.39 50.80
C ASP A 957 -45.01 -69.05 52.28
N LEU A 958 -44.01 -68.84 53.14
CA LEU A 958 -44.15 -68.72 54.60
C LEU A 958 -44.30 -67.24 54.96
N ASP A 959 -45.35 -66.90 55.71
CA ASP A 959 -45.59 -65.50 56.07
C ASP A 959 -44.56 -65.05 57.10
N PRO A 960 -43.74 -64.01 56.83
CA PRO A 960 -42.73 -63.56 57.77
C PRO A 960 -43.29 -63.10 59.11
N ILE A 961 -44.57 -62.72 59.17
CA ILE A 961 -45.26 -62.41 60.44
C ILE A 961 -45.26 -63.59 61.42
N ASP A 962 -45.23 -64.82 60.90
CA ASP A 962 -45.21 -66.04 61.70
C ASP A 962 -43.80 -66.34 62.27
N VAL A 963 -42.78 -65.55 61.90
CA VAL A 963 -41.38 -65.70 62.31
C VAL A 963 -40.91 -64.47 63.08
N ASN A 964 -40.31 -64.67 64.25
CA ASN A 964 -39.75 -63.57 65.05
C ASN A 964 -38.22 -63.52 64.92
N LEU A 965 -37.72 -62.59 64.12
CA LEU A 965 -36.28 -62.39 63.88
C LEU A 965 -35.60 -61.42 64.86
N SER A 966 -36.33 -60.81 65.80
CA SER A 966 -35.78 -59.76 66.70
C SER A 966 -34.66 -60.21 67.66
N LYS A 967 -34.46 -61.52 67.82
CA LYS A 967 -33.41 -62.11 68.66
C LYS A 967 -32.18 -62.54 67.86
N VAL A 968 -32.23 -62.48 66.53
CA VAL A 968 -31.16 -62.93 65.65
C VAL A 968 -29.96 -61.99 65.79
N VAL A 969 -28.79 -62.58 66.05
CA VAL A 969 -27.51 -61.88 66.03
C VAL A 969 -26.84 -62.23 64.71
N TRP A 970 -27.00 -61.38 63.70
CA TRP A 970 -26.61 -61.68 62.32
C TRP A 970 -25.14 -62.06 62.13
N ALA A 971 -24.23 -61.45 62.90
CA ALA A 971 -22.81 -61.80 62.85
C ALA A 971 -22.55 -63.26 63.32
N ASP A 972 -23.28 -63.74 64.33
CA ASP A 972 -23.19 -65.11 64.80
C ASP A 972 -23.78 -66.08 63.74
N GLU A 973 -24.85 -65.68 63.06
CA GLU A 973 -25.44 -66.48 61.98
C GLU A 973 -24.51 -66.64 60.78
N VAL A 974 -23.79 -65.59 60.36
CA VAL A 974 -22.75 -65.70 59.32
C VAL A 974 -21.65 -66.69 59.75
N ASP A 975 -21.25 -66.68 61.02
CA ASP A 975 -20.29 -67.63 61.56
C ASP A 975 -20.82 -69.07 61.61
N LEU A 976 -22.12 -69.26 61.88
CA LEU A 976 -22.78 -70.57 61.82
C LEU A 976 -22.89 -71.07 60.38
N ILE A 977 -23.31 -70.24 59.42
CA ILE A 977 -23.35 -70.56 57.99
C ILE A 977 -21.94 -70.97 57.50
N ALA A 978 -20.90 -70.24 57.90
CA ALA A 978 -19.52 -70.59 57.63
C ALA A 978 -19.13 -71.99 58.16
N LYS A 979 -19.59 -72.37 59.37
CA LYS A 979 -19.37 -73.73 59.91
C LYS A 979 -20.17 -74.78 59.14
N VAL A 980 -21.38 -74.47 58.66
CA VAL A 980 -22.17 -75.38 57.81
C VAL A 980 -21.44 -75.63 56.49
N VAL A 981 -20.91 -74.59 55.83
CA VAL A 981 -20.11 -74.74 54.60
C VAL A 981 -18.91 -75.67 54.80
N LYS A 982 -18.24 -75.59 55.97
CA LYS A 982 -17.15 -76.51 56.34
C LYS A 982 -17.57 -77.97 56.33
N GLU A 983 -18.73 -78.28 56.92
CA GLU A 983 -19.25 -79.65 56.97
C GLU A 983 -19.77 -80.12 55.61
N VAL A 984 -20.34 -79.22 54.79
CA VAL A 984 -20.78 -79.54 53.41
C VAL A 984 -19.58 -79.94 52.53
N ILE A 985 -18.45 -79.25 52.64
CA ILE A 985 -17.21 -79.64 51.94
C ILE A 985 -16.68 -80.99 52.44
N ASP A 986 -16.77 -81.27 53.75
CA ASP A 986 -16.38 -82.57 54.31
C ASP A 986 -17.29 -83.70 53.77
N ILE A 987 -18.61 -83.46 53.64
CA ILE A 987 -19.54 -84.39 52.99
C ILE A 987 -19.10 -84.68 51.55
N ALA A 988 -18.77 -83.64 50.77
CA ALA A 988 -18.27 -83.83 49.40
C ALA A 988 -17.05 -84.77 49.36
N LEU A 989 -16.04 -84.49 50.19
CA LEU A 989 -14.79 -85.26 50.25
C LEU A 989 -14.99 -86.69 50.78
N ASN A 990 -15.90 -86.88 51.74
CA ASN A 990 -16.23 -88.20 52.33
C ASN A 990 -16.86 -89.17 51.32
N ASN A 991 -17.46 -88.65 50.24
CA ASN A 991 -18.01 -89.45 49.14
C ASN A 991 -17.03 -89.71 48.00
N ASN A 992 -15.74 -89.43 48.22
CA ASN A 992 -14.66 -89.52 47.23
C ASN A 992 -14.80 -88.56 46.03
N ASN A 993 -15.61 -87.50 46.16
CA ASN A 993 -15.62 -86.43 45.17
C ASN A 993 -14.36 -85.57 45.41
N ALA A 994 -13.32 -85.81 44.63
CA ALA A 994 -12.07 -85.08 44.71
C ALA A 994 -12.12 -83.76 43.92
N TYR A 995 -13.05 -83.67 42.97
CA TYR A 995 -13.24 -82.53 42.08
C TYR A 995 -14.67 -81.98 42.12
N LEU A 996 -14.84 -80.72 41.71
CA LEU A 996 -16.13 -80.01 41.76
C LEU A 996 -17.18 -80.62 40.81
N ASP A 997 -16.78 -81.06 39.62
CA ASP A 997 -17.63 -81.76 38.66
C ASP A 997 -18.17 -83.07 39.23
N GLU A 998 -17.30 -83.87 39.86
CA GLU A 998 -17.70 -85.10 40.57
C GLU A 998 -18.71 -84.80 41.69
N LEU A 999 -18.56 -83.67 42.39
CA LEU A 999 -19.52 -83.24 43.41
C LEU A 999 -20.87 -82.82 42.80
N LEU A 1000 -20.87 -82.07 41.70
CA LEU A 1000 -22.10 -81.64 41.03
C LEU A 1000 -22.86 -82.86 40.47
N ASP A 1001 -22.15 -83.79 39.82
CA ASP A 1001 -22.69 -85.06 39.36
C ASP A 1001 -23.26 -85.87 40.53
N TYR A 1002 -22.52 -85.97 41.64
CA TYR A 1002 -22.98 -86.63 42.85
C TYR A 1002 -24.22 -85.97 43.46
N ILE A 1003 -24.33 -84.64 43.46
CA ILE A 1003 -25.54 -83.94 43.92
C ILE A 1003 -26.75 -84.32 43.05
N ASP A 1004 -26.58 -84.42 41.73
CA ASP A 1004 -27.66 -84.81 40.83
C ASP A 1004 -28.01 -86.31 40.94
N GLU A 1005 -27.03 -87.17 41.19
CA GLU A 1005 -27.24 -88.56 41.57
C GLU A 1005 -28.06 -88.66 42.87
N VAL A 1006 -27.71 -87.88 43.90
CA VAL A 1006 -28.41 -87.85 45.19
C VAL A 1006 -29.83 -87.29 45.08
N LYS A 1007 -30.07 -86.29 44.22
CA LYS A 1007 -31.44 -85.81 43.92
C LYS A 1007 -32.30 -86.92 43.30
N THR A 1008 -31.69 -87.81 42.54
CA THR A 1008 -32.36 -88.92 41.85
C THR A 1008 -32.55 -90.13 42.76
N ASP A 1009 -31.55 -90.43 43.59
CA ASP A 1009 -31.53 -91.52 44.57
C ASP A 1009 -30.77 -91.12 45.83
N TYR A 1010 -31.51 -90.61 46.82
CA TYR A 1010 -30.94 -90.09 48.06
C TYR A 1010 -30.25 -91.16 48.91
N GLU A 1011 -30.52 -92.46 48.69
CA GLU A 1011 -29.91 -93.55 49.46
C GLU A 1011 -28.39 -93.61 49.26
N ILE A 1012 -27.90 -93.15 48.10
CA ILE A 1012 -26.47 -93.09 47.75
C ILE A 1012 -25.69 -92.17 48.71
N ALA A 1013 -26.34 -91.16 49.27
CA ALA A 1013 -25.74 -90.26 50.25
C ALA A 1013 -25.77 -90.75 51.70
N ILE A 1014 -26.45 -91.86 52.00
CA ILE A 1014 -26.61 -92.35 53.38
C ILE A 1014 -25.39 -93.21 53.78
N THR A 1015 -24.31 -92.54 54.17
CA THR A 1015 -23.11 -93.17 54.74
C THR A 1015 -22.90 -92.74 56.20
N GLU A 1016 -22.15 -93.52 56.98
CA GLU A 1016 -21.84 -93.18 58.39
C GLU A 1016 -21.08 -91.85 58.50
N ALA A 1017 -20.16 -91.58 57.56
CA ALA A 1017 -19.39 -90.33 57.50
C ALA A 1017 -20.27 -89.12 57.13
N ASN A 1018 -21.13 -89.24 56.12
CA ASN A 1018 -22.08 -88.18 55.77
C ASN A 1018 -23.09 -87.95 56.88
N GLY A 1019 -23.58 -89.03 57.52
CA GLY A 1019 -24.49 -88.95 58.66
C GLY A 1019 -23.88 -88.21 59.84
N LEU A 1020 -22.56 -88.33 60.08
CA LEU A 1020 -21.84 -87.56 61.10
C LEU A 1020 -21.76 -86.07 60.73
N SER A 1021 -21.40 -85.72 59.49
CA SER A 1021 -21.38 -84.32 59.06
C SER A 1021 -22.78 -83.70 59.01
N VAL A 1022 -23.81 -84.43 58.61
CA VAL A 1022 -25.22 -84.00 58.71
C VAL A 1022 -25.61 -83.80 60.18
N ALA A 1023 -25.18 -84.68 61.09
CA ALA A 1023 -25.40 -84.50 62.53
C ALA A 1023 -24.69 -83.24 63.07
N ASN A 1024 -23.45 -82.97 62.65
CA ASN A 1024 -22.73 -81.75 62.99
C ASN A 1024 -23.43 -80.51 62.42
N ILE A 1025 -23.92 -80.56 61.18
CA ILE A 1025 -24.74 -79.49 60.58
C ILE A 1025 -25.99 -79.27 61.44
N LEU A 1026 -26.73 -80.32 61.77
CA LEU A 1026 -27.92 -80.20 62.63
C LEU A 1026 -27.59 -79.61 64.00
N GLU A 1027 -26.45 -79.98 64.62
CA GLU A 1027 -25.95 -79.39 65.86
C GLU A 1027 -25.65 -77.88 65.68
N ILE A 1028 -24.96 -77.49 64.60
CA ILE A 1028 -24.71 -76.08 64.26
C ILE A 1028 -26.05 -75.33 64.07
N LEU A 1029 -27.02 -75.93 63.38
CA LEU A 1029 -28.34 -75.34 63.15
C LEU A 1029 -29.15 -75.24 64.46
N THR A 1030 -28.88 -76.05 65.49
CA THR A 1030 -29.49 -75.85 66.82
C THR A 1030 -29.00 -74.61 67.54
N ASP A 1031 -27.86 -74.05 67.14
CA ASP A 1031 -27.36 -72.77 67.65
C ASP A 1031 -27.88 -71.56 66.85
N SER A 1032 -28.45 -71.77 65.65
CA SER A 1032 -29.02 -70.70 64.81
C SER A 1032 -30.35 -70.20 65.35
N GLU A 1033 -30.41 -68.90 65.63
CA GLU A 1033 -31.63 -68.19 65.99
C GLU A 1033 -32.56 -68.02 64.79
N ILE A 1034 -32.04 -67.96 63.55
CA ILE A 1034 -32.88 -68.00 62.34
C ILE A 1034 -33.62 -69.35 62.27
N VAL A 1035 -32.90 -70.48 62.39
CA VAL A 1035 -33.54 -71.80 62.32
C VAL A 1035 -34.55 -71.98 63.45
N LYS A 1036 -34.23 -71.57 64.68
CA LYS A 1036 -35.18 -71.60 65.81
C LYS A 1036 -36.43 -70.79 65.53
N ALA A 1037 -36.30 -69.63 64.90
CA ALA A 1037 -37.44 -68.77 64.58
C ALA A 1037 -38.33 -69.36 63.47
N VAL A 1038 -37.76 -70.12 62.54
CA VAL A 1038 -38.45 -70.58 61.32
C VAL A 1038 -38.90 -72.05 61.37
N VAL A 1039 -38.26 -72.90 62.19
CA VAL A 1039 -38.49 -74.36 62.18
C VAL A 1039 -39.92 -74.75 62.57
N LEU A 1040 -40.52 -74.10 63.57
CA LEU A 1040 -41.90 -74.38 63.98
C LEU A 1040 -42.90 -73.93 62.91
N PRO A 1041 -42.85 -72.69 62.38
CA PRO A 1041 -43.65 -72.28 61.23
C PRO A 1041 -43.52 -73.20 60.00
N LEU A 1042 -42.31 -73.70 59.71
CA LEU A 1042 -42.10 -74.65 58.61
C LEU A 1042 -42.76 -76.01 58.85
N ILE A 1043 -42.65 -76.54 60.07
CA ILE A 1043 -43.31 -77.78 60.47
C ILE A 1043 -44.83 -77.65 60.35
N ASP A 1044 -45.40 -76.58 60.89
CA ASP A 1044 -46.85 -76.32 60.86
C ASP A 1044 -47.38 -76.20 59.43
N LYS A 1045 -46.58 -75.64 58.53
CA LYS A 1045 -47.01 -75.38 57.17
C LYS A 1045 -46.79 -76.56 56.21
N TYR A 1046 -45.70 -77.30 56.36
CA TYR A 1046 -45.32 -78.34 55.40
C TYR A 1046 -45.42 -79.76 55.96
N VAL A 1047 -45.16 -79.94 57.26
CA VAL A 1047 -45.11 -81.29 57.87
C VAL A 1047 -46.48 -81.67 58.44
N VAL A 1048 -47.15 -80.76 59.16
CA VAL A 1048 -48.48 -81.02 59.75
C VAL A 1048 -49.52 -81.38 58.68
N PRO A 1049 -49.64 -80.71 57.52
CA PRO A 1049 -50.61 -81.09 56.49
C PRO A 1049 -50.31 -82.45 55.83
N MET A 1050 -49.05 -82.91 55.85
CA MET A 1050 -48.67 -84.22 55.30
C MET A 1050 -49.08 -85.40 56.18
N VAL A 1051 -49.29 -85.15 57.48
CA VAL A 1051 -49.65 -86.16 58.48
C VAL A 1051 -51.08 -85.98 59.03
N GLU A 1052 -51.75 -84.89 58.65
CA GLU A 1052 -53.17 -84.63 58.91
C GLU A 1052 -54.04 -85.79 58.36
N GLY A 1053 -54.84 -86.42 59.22
CA GLY A 1053 -55.65 -87.59 58.89
C GLY A 1053 -54.90 -88.94 58.85
N THR A 1054 -53.63 -88.97 59.26
CA THR A 1054 -52.85 -90.21 59.42
C THR A 1054 -52.75 -90.63 60.89
N ASP A 1055 -52.34 -91.88 61.16
CA ASP A 1055 -52.06 -92.36 62.53
C ASP A 1055 -50.91 -91.58 63.23
N PHE A 1056 -50.25 -90.66 62.52
CA PHE A 1056 -49.13 -89.84 62.99
C PHE A 1056 -49.54 -88.37 63.28
N GLU A 1057 -50.81 -88.00 63.10
CA GLU A 1057 -51.32 -86.64 63.35
C GLU A 1057 -51.04 -86.16 64.79
N ASP A 1058 -51.26 -87.03 65.79
CA ASP A 1058 -50.98 -86.74 67.21
C ASP A 1058 -49.48 -86.54 67.51
N LEU A 1059 -48.59 -87.05 66.65
CA LEU A 1059 -47.13 -86.88 66.79
C LEU A 1059 -46.62 -85.58 66.17
N ALA A 1060 -47.48 -84.88 65.42
CA ALA A 1060 -47.18 -83.61 64.77
C ALA A 1060 -47.89 -82.40 65.42
N ASP A 1061 -48.55 -82.58 66.56
CA ASP A 1061 -49.06 -81.47 67.38
C ASP A 1061 -47.91 -80.86 68.22
N PHE A 1062 -47.38 -79.74 67.75
CA PHE A 1062 -46.33 -78.99 68.41
C PHE A 1062 -46.84 -77.77 69.19
N SER A 1063 -48.16 -77.61 69.36
CA SER A 1063 -48.79 -76.44 70.01
C SER A 1063 -48.37 -76.17 71.48
N GLY A 1064 -47.65 -77.12 72.10
CA GLY A 1064 -47.08 -77.01 73.44
C GLY A 1064 -45.57 -76.72 73.51
N TYR A 1065 -44.88 -76.60 72.37
CA TYR A 1065 -43.46 -76.27 72.30
C TYR A 1065 -43.28 -74.76 72.04
N THR A 1066 -42.51 -74.08 72.89
CA THR A 1066 -42.10 -72.66 72.74
C THR A 1066 -40.61 -72.54 72.61
#